data_AF-A0A9D2GHH0-F1
#
_entry.id   AF-A0A9D2GHH0-F1
#
_cell.length_a   1.000
_cell.length_b   1.000
_cell.length_c   1.000
_cell.angle_alpha   90.00
_cell.angle_beta   90.00
_cell.angle_gamma   90.00
#
_symmetry.space_group_name_H-M   'P 1'
#
loop_
_entity.id
_entity.type
_entity.pdbx_description
1 polymer ?
#
loop_
_entity_poly.entity_id
_entity_poly.type
_entity_poly.pdbx_seq_one_letter_code
_entity_poly.pdbx_strand_id
1 'polypeptide(L)'
;VADHASYGVTGSEDGLVHAWDLASGTESGLVEDLAGDVDIELTGFQLDFEEPAEETEDVFTLDFEDGEGGQWRNGNGGIFTRASVEDGVLVLSDMSQNNPVFLTGDGVPYTDNAVYEVRAMVSGSSDPVFGLCFRGSVERDEANWIALRNEGQPTILAQSKDGDDGTWDDPWTDAEYALEADTWYDFRITYRGKSVTVEVKADGEADYTTLIDGTDSSTVWDGWNTGAGFVGFCGWGDTQDYYIDSIRVEPVENDQTHTVTFDLRGGAGTADSQTVGDGEQADAPQGDAPVKEGFTFTGWYRDANCTDPWDFETDQVWADTVIYAGWEYIYQSAGFENMTGVSFEDPSDQLALANRFSEVPRTFEATIRLPKELEGRGGVIVGNYMNAGYYDYDLGYVNLEIYEDGHPRLYWQQERRNQPGNGVQSVVFDSVDLRQDDWIHLAVTFDDENDVVRCYINGVLVDEKNGCTFTPVVPAQALKVGGDYRGTGGTVEDSGYNAQYFKGEIANVSIWSEVRTEEEIQADVEALKADPSDLGTSGEGLMAGLVFADPDASLYEDKSSAGNDAAAFVDWIDPGFAEGDYSMVALPDTQFLSQEYPDKFEGLTRWIADNKDTYHIQAVMHMGDMVNSNYSSQWNAAENAMSILDEAEIPWMPMRGNHDDHTAFNETFPYSQFAERSYFGGSYEHEELGKDELDSTCWEITAGGRDYLIFSLGWAPDQNAINWADEIIKANPDKNVIITTHAFMYWDGTHLNDEDLDYTSAYVSDGMDGSEIWEQLGEENPNVVLAIGGHIGFPDVIARTDENGAGREVTSLLCDAQGIDLDYGLGMMMLLTFHEDSDQVDINWFSTAEGKLFRDRNQFSITVPHVDGGTEEPENPEEPEEPENPGNPEEPENPETPENPETPENPEEPETPTEPENPADPGHSSSSGSDDGDGVISTGGNSTSQMQWQSWQSADGTAMWRLRRQDGTYVTGAVRVDENGIRTELPAWAQMGDIWYVFGADGYMKTGFVYDPAYEGWFFCDESGRMLTGWQQIDGTWYYFNTEPDGTRGRMYASAVTPDGYTVDEQGAWIPTT
;
A
#
# COMPACT_ATOMS: atom_id res chain seq x y z
N VAL A 1 50.78 19.96 46.51
CA VAL A 1 49.39 19.66 46.85
C VAL A 1 48.76 19.31 45.52
N ALA A 2 48.30 18.07 45.38
CA ALA A 2 48.00 17.43 44.10
C ALA A 2 47.07 18.29 43.23
N ASP A 3 47.31 18.28 41.91
CA ASP A 3 46.64 19.15 40.95
C ASP A 3 45.12 18.96 40.89
N HIS A 4 44.56 17.90 41.49
CA HIS A 4 43.12 17.58 41.38
C HIS A 4 42.44 17.10 42.67
N ALA A 5 42.72 17.74 43.82
CA ALA A 5 41.92 17.51 45.03
C ALA A 5 40.58 18.29 44.98
N SER A 6 39.45 17.59 45.04
CA SER A 6 38.13 18.16 45.29
C SER A 6 37.92 18.42 46.80
N TYR A 7 37.51 19.63 47.18
CA TYR A 7 37.25 20.00 48.58
C TYR A 7 35.75 20.21 48.82
N GLY A 8 35.22 19.67 49.92
CA GLY A 8 33.86 19.96 50.41
C GLY A 8 33.92 20.74 51.73
N VAL A 9 33.21 21.87 51.83
CA VAL A 9 33.03 22.64 53.07
C VAL A 9 31.55 22.54 53.47
N THR A 10 31.26 22.11 54.70
CA THR A 10 29.88 22.07 55.23
C THR A 10 29.74 22.92 56.50
N GLY A 11 28.85 23.92 56.49
CA GLY A 11 28.45 24.68 57.70
C GLY A 11 28.36 26.20 57.55
N SER A 12 27.42 26.83 58.25
CA SER A 12 26.84 28.17 57.99
C SER A 12 27.41 29.36 58.81
N GLU A 13 27.50 30.53 58.14
CA GLU A 13 27.56 31.95 58.62
C GLU A 13 28.97 32.64 58.85
N ASP A 14 29.37 33.51 57.88
CA ASP A 14 30.06 34.83 57.91
C ASP A 14 31.60 35.07 58.29
N GLY A 15 32.60 35.06 57.35
CA GLY A 15 33.89 35.88 57.23
C GLY A 15 35.09 35.64 56.17
N LEU A 16 35.26 36.26 54.95
CA LEU A 16 36.23 36.25 53.76
C LEU A 16 37.28 35.13 53.30
N VAL A 17 37.19 34.33 52.20
CA VAL A 17 38.28 33.43 51.61
C VAL A 17 38.34 33.50 50.08
N HIS A 18 39.53 33.71 49.50
CA HIS A 18 39.76 33.84 48.05
C HIS A 18 40.15 32.50 47.38
N ALA A 19 39.40 32.06 46.36
CA ALA A 19 39.73 30.91 45.52
C ALA A 19 40.39 31.36 44.20
N TRP A 20 41.50 30.72 43.84
CA TRP A 20 42.27 31.00 42.62
C TRP A 20 42.23 29.79 41.70
N ASP A 21 41.85 30.02 40.43
CA ASP A 21 42.05 29.04 39.38
C ASP A 21 43.52 29.09 38.94
N LEU A 22 44.23 27.99 39.15
CA LEU A 22 45.66 27.87 38.88
C LEU A 22 45.99 27.55 37.42
N ALA A 23 45.00 27.19 36.58
CA ALA A 23 45.20 27.04 35.14
C ALA A 23 45.09 28.38 34.40
N SER A 24 44.16 29.25 34.80
CA SER A 24 43.95 30.56 34.16
C SER A 24 44.61 31.74 34.87
N GLY A 25 45.03 31.58 36.13
CA GLY A 25 45.63 32.65 36.94
C GLY A 25 44.65 33.76 37.35
N THR A 26 43.35 33.49 37.32
CA THR A 26 42.30 34.45 37.71
C THR A 26 41.51 33.98 38.94
N GLU A 27 41.07 34.94 39.74
CA GLU A 27 40.39 34.71 41.02
C GLU A 27 38.88 34.51 40.79
N SER A 28 38.35 33.34 41.15
CA SER A 28 36.99 32.91 40.76
C SER A 28 35.91 33.11 41.83
N GLY A 29 36.24 33.53 43.06
CA GLY A 29 35.22 33.88 44.05
C GLY A 29 35.67 33.86 45.51
N LEU A 30 34.79 34.38 46.38
CA LEU A 30 35.06 34.84 47.75
C LEU A 30 34.07 34.18 48.76
N VAL A 31 34.52 33.36 49.74
CA VAL A 31 33.66 32.68 50.77
C VAL A 31 34.20 32.78 52.19
N GLU A 32 33.35 33.09 53.16
CA GLU A 32 33.66 33.76 54.41
C GLU A 32 33.89 32.79 55.64
N ASP A 33 35.12 32.47 56.15
CA ASP A 33 35.42 31.84 57.49
C ASP A 33 36.75 32.29 58.20
N LEU A 34 36.71 32.60 59.51
CA LEU A 34 37.90 32.67 60.41
C LEU A 34 37.65 32.25 61.89
N ALA A 35 37.95 30.98 62.14
CA ALA A 35 38.93 30.48 63.14
C ALA A 35 38.48 30.00 64.54
N GLY A 36 38.49 28.67 64.67
CA GLY A 36 38.85 27.92 65.86
C GLY A 36 38.87 26.40 65.59
N ASP A 37 39.99 25.89 65.07
CA ASP A 37 40.28 24.51 64.61
C ASP A 37 39.48 24.02 63.39
N VAL A 38 40.16 23.88 62.24
CA VAL A 38 39.65 23.17 61.05
C VAL A 38 40.33 21.79 61.02
N ASP A 39 39.56 20.74 61.30
CA ASP A 39 39.94 19.37 60.95
C ASP A 39 39.69 19.19 59.45
N ILE A 40 40.76 19.09 58.66
CA ILE A 40 40.68 18.65 57.27
C ILE A 40 40.68 17.11 57.31
N GLU A 41 39.50 16.50 57.15
CA GLU A 41 39.40 15.06 56.88
C GLU A 41 39.79 14.81 55.41
N LEU A 42 40.96 14.21 55.22
CA LEU A 42 41.34 13.58 53.95
C LEU A 42 40.43 12.37 53.73
N THR A 43 39.54 12.47 52.75
CA THR A 43 38.72 11.35 52.27
C THR A 43 39.35 10.79 50.99
N GLY A 44 39.79 9.53 51.04
CA GLY A 44 40.07 8.71 49.85
C GLY A 44 41.54 8.47 49.52
N PHE A 45 41.89 7.18 49.35
CA PHE A 45 43.06 6.73 48.60
C PHE A 45 42.67 6.61 47.12
N GLN A 46 43.52 7.11 46.22
CA GLN A 46 43.49 6.91 44.77
C GLN A 46 44.58 5.87 44.47
N LEU A 47 44.29 4.85 43.66
CA LEU A 47 45.32 3.92 43.18
C LEU A 47 46.17 4.68 42.15
N ASP A 48 47.43 4.93 42.48
CA ASP A 48 48.43 5.48 41.56
C ASP A 48 48.77 4.39 40.53
N PHE A 49 48.46 4.62 39.25
CA PHE A 49 48.92 3.78 38.14
C PHE A 49 50.25 4.35 37.62
N GLU A 50 51.30 3.53 37.49
CA GLU A 50 52.53 3.98 36.82
C GLU A 50 52.26 4.16 35.31
N GLU A 51 52.51 5.37 34.79
CA GLU A 51 52.52 5.73 33.37
C GLU A 51 53.26 4.66 32.52
N PRO A 52 52.61 4.04 31.51
CA PRO A 52 53.37 3.47 30.41
C PRO A 52 53.96 4.64 29.61
N ALA A 53 55.27 4.61 29.40
CA ALA A 53 55.97 5.64 28.65
C ALA A 53 55.40 5.76 27.22
N GLU A 54 55.33 6.98 26.68
CA GLU A 54 54.88 7.32 25.31
C GLU A 54 55.21 6.23 24.25
N GLU A 55 54.19 5.87 23.45
CA GLU A 55 54.19 4.86 22.38
C GLU A 55 54.42 3.41 22.84
N THR A 56 53.41 2.78 23.43
CA THR A 56 53.44 1.35 23.72
C THR A 56 52.34 0.59 22.98
N GLU A 57 52.74 -0.30 22.08
CA GLU A 57 51.96 -1.46 21.56
C GLU A 57 51.58 -2.46 22.67
N ASP A 58 51.50 -2.02 23.93
CA ASP A 58 51.41 -2.89 25.09
C ASP A 58 49.96 -3.17 25.46
N VAL A 59 49.67 -4.46 25.64
CA VAL A 59 48.40 -4.98 26.15
C VAL A 59 48.17 -4.50 27.57
N PHE A 60 47.05 -3.83 27.82
CA PHE A 60 46.63 -3.43 29.15
C PHE A 60 45.71 -4.51 29.75
N THR A 61 45.92 -4.89 31.01
CA THR A 61 45.01 -5.77 31.77
C THR A 61 44.79 -5.19 33.16
N LEU A 62 43.53 -5.07 33.55
CA LEU A 62 43.10 -4.67 34.89
C LEU A 62 42.58 -5.89 35.65
N ASP A 63 43.25 -6.22 36.75
CA ASP A 63 42.84 -7.22 37.75
C ASP A 63 42.50 -6.49 39.07
N PHE A 64 41.48 -6.93 39.81
CA PHE A 64 41.06 -6.28 41.06
C PHE A 64 41.66 -6.98 42.29
N GLU A 65 42.22 -6.24 43.26
CA GLU A 65 42.79 -6.82 44.50
C GLU A 65 41.82 -6.76 45.70
N ASP A 66 41.78 -7.83 46.50
CA ASP A 66 40.91 -7.95 47.68
C ASP A 66 41.16 -6.85 48.73
N GLY A 67 40.10 -6.09 49.05
CA GLY A 67 40.12 -5.06 50.08
C GLY A 67 40.41 -3.64 49.58
N GLU A 68 40.50 -3.44 48.26
CA GLU A 68 40.50 -2.12 47.65
C GLU A 68 39.10 -1.47 47.74
N GLY A 69 38.93 -0.56 48.70
CA GLY A 69 37.76 0.30 48.84
C GLY A 69 38.02 1.69 48.24
N GLY A 70 38.00 1.81 46.92
CA GLY A 70 38.12 3.10 46.21
C GLY A 70 36.83 3.92 46.25
N GLN A 71 36.96 5.26 46.25
CA GLN A 71 35.83 6.15 45.97
C GLN A 71 35.69 6.30 44.45
N TRP A 72 34.79 5.53 43.86
CA TRP A 72 34.49 5.57 42.43
C TRP A 72 33.71 6.85 42.10
N ARG A 73 33.76 7.32 40.85
CA ARG A 73 33.01 8.53 40.45
C ARG A 73 31.85 8.18 39.53
N ASN A 74 30.69 8.79 39.78
CA ASN A 74 29.58 8.77 38.86
C ASN A 74 29.79 9.79 37.72
N GLY A 75 28.97 9.71 36.67
CA GLY A 75 29.06 10.60 35.49
C GLY A 75 28.98 12.10 35.78
N ASN A 76 28.46 12.50 36.95
CA ASN A 76 28.39 13.90 37.40
C ASN A 76 29.66 14.38 38.15
N GLY A 77 30.64 13.50 38.35
CA GLY A 77 31.86 13.75 39.13
C GLY A 77 31.69 13.56 40.65
N GLY A 78 30.54 13.05 41.10
CA GLY A 78 30.25 12.73 42.50
C GLY A 78 30.72 11.33 42.90
N ILE A 79 30.92 11.09 44.20
CA ILE A 79 31.40 9.80 44.70
C ILE A 79 30.28 8.74 44.58
N PHE A 80 30.54 7.68 43.84
CA PHE A 80 29.77 6.45 43.79
C PHE A 80 30.22 5.53 44.93
N THR A 81 29.36 5.38 45.94
CA THR A 81 29.69 4.67 47.21
C THR A 81 29.24 3.20 47.22
N ARG A 82 28.79 2.67 46.09
CA ARG A 82 28.17 1.33 45.97
C ARG A 82 29.02 0.38 45.12
N ALA A 83 30.34 0.47 45.30
CA ALA A 83 31.28 -0.38 44.62
C ALA A 83 32.23 -1.01 45.64
N SER A 84 32.52 -2.29 45.47
CA SER A 84 33.40 -3.08 46.32
C SER A 84 34.18 -4.09 45.47
N VAL A 85 35.35 -4.50 45.94
CA VAL A 85 36.07 -5.63 45.37
C VAL A 85 35.95 -6.81 46.33
N GLU A 86 35.41 -7.93 45.85
CA GLU A 86 35.22 -9.16 46.62
C GLU A 86 35.78 -10.36 45.85
N ASP A 87 36.71 -11.10 46.45
CA ASP A 87 37.41 -12.25 45.87
C ASP A 87 38.03 -11.96 44.48
N GLY A 88 38.57 -10.75 44.30
CA GLY A 88 39.17 -10.28 43.05
C GLY A 88 38.19 -9.83 41.96
N VAL A 89 36.89 -9.70 42.27
CA VAL A 89 35.85 -9.23 41.34
C VAL A 89 35.35 -7.86 41.78
N LEU A 90 35.29 -6.90 40.86
CA LEU A 90 34.65 -5.60 41.09
C LEU A 90 33.13 -5.76 41.04
N VAL A 91 32.47 -5.43 42.14
CA VAL A 91 31.02 -5.43 42.27
C VAL A 91 30.52 -3.98 42.26
N LEU A 92 29.67 -3.64 41.29
CA LEU A 92 28.96 -2.36 41.22
C LEU A 92 27.48 -2.61 41.53
N SER A 93 27.01 -2.17 42.69
CA SER A 93 25.65 -2.46 43.16
C SER A 93 24.66 -1.34 42.87
N ASP A 94 23.40 -1.71 42.62
CA ASP A 94 22.27 -0.80 42.41
C ASP A 94 22.54 0.17 41.22
N MET A 95 22.98 -0.40 40.10
CA MET A 95 23.21 0.29 38.84
C MET A 95 21.87 0.66 38.20
N SER A 96 21.70 1.93 37.84
CA SER A 96 20.46 2.47 37.25
C SER A 96 20.75 3.30 35.99
N GLN A 97 19.71 3.53 35.19
CA GLN A 97 19.76 4.29 33.95
C GLN A 97 20.35 5.71 34.17
N ASN A 98 21.18 6.18 33.23
CA ASN A 98 21.73 7.54 33.16
C ASN A 98 22.75 7.94 34.26
N ASN A 99 23.32 6.97 35.00
CA ASN A 99 24.36 7.27 35.99
C ASN A 99 25.58 6.36 35.81
N PRO A 100 26.37 6.55 34.72
CA PRO A 100 27.52 5.71 34.45
C PRO A 100 28.56 5.80 35.57
N VAL A 101 29.20 4.67 35.86
CA VAL A 101 30.38 4.57 36.73
C VAL A 101 31.57 4.39 35.81
N PHE A 102 32.47 5.39 35.80
CA PHE A 102 33.67 5.36 34.98
C PHE A 102 34.86 4.82 35.78
N LEU A 103 35.63 3.94 35.15
CA LEU A 103 36.96 3.59 35.65
C LEU A 103 37.91 4.72 35.27
N THR A 104 38.18 5.63 36.21
CA THR A 104 39.11 6.76 35.98
C THR A 104 40.52 6.37 36.42
N GLY A 105 41.44 6.22 35.45
CA GLY A 105 42.88 6.36 35.66
C GLY A 105 43.33 7.76 35.24
N ASP A 106 44.38 8.30 35.86
CA ASP A 106 44.92 9.60 35.45
C ASP A 106 45.51 9.50 34.02
N GLY A 107 44.82 10.07 33.04
CA GLY A 107 45.45 10.72 31.88
C GLY A 107 46.15 9.88 30.80
N VAL A 108 45.68 8.68 30.44
CA VAL A 108 46.21 7.97 29.25
C VAL A 108 45.21 8.06 28.08
N PRO A 109 45.58 8.64 26.92
CA PRO A 109 44.78 8.55 25.70
C PRO A 109 44.98 7.15 25.09
N TYR A 110 43.94 6.31 25.10
CA TYR A 110 43.95 5.08 24.31
C TYR A 110 43.77 5.41 22.82
N THR A 111 44.44 4.64 21.96
CA THR A 111 44.58 4.83 20.51
C THR A 111 43.22 4.90 19.79
N ASP A 112 43.15 5.65 18.67
CA ASP A 112 41.96 5.76 17.81
C ASP A 112 41.41 4.39 17.34
N ASN A 113 42.19 3.31 17.46
CA ASN A 113 41.82 1.94 17.16
C ASN A 113 42.25 0.99 18.30
N ALA A 114 41.32 0.20 18.86
CA ALA A 114 41.61 -0.74 19.95
C ALA A 114 40.58 -1.88 20.03
N VAL A 115 40.98 -3.00 20.64
CA VAL A 115 40.12 -4.11 21.05
C VAL A 115 39.96 -4.09 22.57
N TYR A 116 38.72 -3.98 23.04
CA TYR A 116 38.34 -4.05 24.45
C TYR A 116 37.77 -5.43 24.75
N GLU A 117 38.42 -6.22 25.60
CA GLU A 117 37.89 -7.47 26.14
C GLU A 117 37.45 -7.27 27.59
N VAL A 118 36.18 -7.49 27.90
CA VAL A 118 35.61 -7.31 29.25
C VAL A 118 34.95 -8.61 29.69
N ARG A 119 35.38 -9.16 30.82
CA ARG A 119 34.72 -10.30 31.46
C ARG A 119 33.80 -9.83 32.57
N ALA A 120 32.50 -10.00 32.39
CA ALA A 120 31.49 -9.49 33.31
C ALA A 120 30.28 -10.42 33.48
N MET A 121 29.54 -10.24 34.56
CA MET A 121 28.30 -10.92 34.90
C MET A 121 27.31 -9.90 35.48
N VAL A 122 26.01 -10.10 35.20
CA VAL A 122 24.92 -9.26 35.74
C VAL A 122 24.03 -10.11 36.64
N SER A 123 23.63 -9.59 37.80
CA SER A 123 22.72 -10.25 38.75
C SER A 123 21.67 -9.28 39.30
N GLY A 124 20.60 -9.83 39.88
CA GLY A 124 19.59 -9.06 40.61
C GLY A 124 18.43 -8.49 39.78
N SER A 125 18.41 -8.72 38.46
CA SER A 125 17.30 -8.38 37.56
C SER A 125 16.74 -9.63 36.86
N SER A 126 15.44 -9.67 36.59
CA SER A 126 14.82 -10.68 35.72
C SER A 126 15.09 -10.45 34.23
N ASP A 127 15.70 -9.31 33.91
CA ASP A 127 16.03 -8.82 32.59
C ASP A 127 17.44 -8.19 32.66
N PRO A 128 18.49 -9.02 32.52
CA PRO A 128 19.86 -8.56 32.68
C PRO A 128 20.26 -7.69 31.49
N VAL A 129 20.64 -6.45 31.78
CA VAL A 129 21.22 -5.54 30.78
C VAL A 129 22.69 -5.31 31.10
N PHE A 130 23.57 -5.32 30.10
CA PHE A 130 24.96 -4.89 30.28
C PHE A 130 25.26 -3.67 29.42
N GLY A 131 25.46 -2.52 30.06
CA GLY A 131 25.79 -1.26 29.40
C GLY A 131 27.27 -0.91 29.50
N LEU A 132 27.91 -0.72 28.34
CA LEU A 132 29.27 -0.20 28.19
C LEU A 132 29.21 1.23 27.64
N CYS A 133 29.96 2.13 28.26
CA CYS A 133 30.08 3.51 27.82
C CYS A 133 31.54 3.84 27.53
N PHE A 134 31.77 4.51 26.40
CA PHE A 134 33.08 4.97 25.94
C PHE A 134 33.05 6.49 25.88
N ARG A 135 33.99 7.16 26.52
CA ARG A 135 33.97 8.62 26.62
C ARG A 135 35.23 9.22 26.01
N GLY A 136 35.04 10.21 25.13
CA GLY A 136 36.14 10.81 24.37
C GLY A 136 36.74 12.09 24.92
N SER A 137 36.13 12.67 25.96
CA SER A 137 36.73 13.76 26.73
C SER A 137 36.27 13.80 28.18
N VAL A 138 37.03 14.51 29.05
CA VAL A 138 36.68 14.71 30.47
C VAL A 138 35.49 15.69 30.63
N GLU A 139 35.12 16.43 29.58
CA GLU A 139 34.01 17.39 29.59
C GLU A 139 32.66 16.69 29.35
N ARG A 140 31.60 17.20 29.98
CA ARG A 140 30.38 16.47 30.40
C ARG A 140 29.54 15.81 29.30
N ASP A 141 29.81 16.07 28.03
CA ASP A 141 28.77 16.01 27.00
C ASP A 141 29.10 15.14 25.77
N GLU A 142 30.21 14.38 25.76
CA GLU A 142 30.61 13.58 24.58
C GLU A 142 30.97 12.13 24.97
N ALA A 143 30.00 11.22 24.86
CA ALA A 143 30.23 9.78 25.07
C ALA A 143 29.47 8.95 24.03
N ASN A 144 30.09 7.85 23.60
CA ASN A 144 29.47 6.78 22.83
C ASN A 144 28.99 5.69 23.78
N TRP A 145 27.83 5.11 23.52
CA TRP A 145 27.20 4.15 24.41
C TRP A 145 26.87 2.89 23.62
N ILE A 146 27.09 1.73 24.23
CA ILE A 146 26.68 0.42 23.68
C ILE A 146 26.00 -0.34 24.82
N ALA A 147 24.72 -0.67 24.65
CA ALA A 147 23.98 -1.45 25.64
C ALA A 147 23.42 -2.74 25.03
N LEU A 148 23.56 -3.84 25.75
CA LEU A 148 22.99 -5.15 25.43
C LEU A 148 21.82 -5.44 26.36
N ARG A 149 20.59 -5.36 25.84
CA ARG A 149 19.34 -5.55 26.62
C ARG A 149 18.72 -6.93 26.44
N ASN A 150 17.83 -7.34 27.35
CA ASN A 150 17.00 -8.54 27.23
C ASN A 150 15.49 -8.22 27.45
N GLU A 151 15.04 -6.99 27.14
CA GLU A 151 13.65 -6.50 27.31
C GLU A 151 12.69 -7.14 26.31
N GLY A 152 12.44 -8.44 26.43
CA GLY A 152 11.54 -9.20 25.57
C GLY A 152 12.03 -9.38 24.12
N GLN A 153 13.08 -8.66 23.71
CA GLN A 153 13.87 -8.78 22.49
C GLN A 153 15.31 -8.35 22.81
N PRO A 154 16.35 -9.08 22.36
CA PRO A 154 17.72 -8.64 22.55
C PRO A 154 18.11 -7.61 21.48
N THR A 155 18.39 -6.39 21.90
CA THR A 155 18.75 -5.26 21.01
C THR A 155 20.07 -4.64 21.43
N ILE A 156 20.90 -4.25 20.46
CA ILE A 156 22.02 -3.36 20.69
C ILE A 156 21.55 -1.92 20.50
N LEU A 157 21.89 -1.06 21.45
CA LEU A 157 21.58 0.36 21.32
C LEU A 157 22.87 1.16 21.32
N ALA A 158 22.97 2.09 20.36
CA ALA A 158 24.09 3.00 20.23
C ALA A 158 23.64 4.46 20.24
N GLN A 159 24.39 5.34 20.91
CA GLN A 159 24.10 6.78 20.94
C GLN A 159 25.38 7.61 21.04
N SER A 160 25.43 8.72 20.28
CA SER A 160 26.42 9.79 20.36
C SER A 160 25.67 11.04 20.74
N LYS A 161 26.06 11.67 21.85
CA LYS A 161 25.31 12.79 22.43
C LYS A 161 25.54 14.11 21.68
N ASP A 162 25.04 14.21 20.45
CA ASP A 162 24.76 15.51 19.82
C ASP A 162 23.27 15.91 19.89
N GLY A 163 22.41 15.07 20.50
CA GLY A 163 20.98 15.35 20.72
C GLY A 163 20.54 15.16 22.18
N ASP A 164 19.92 16.19 22.76
CA ASP A 164 19.37 16.21 24.13
C ASP A 164 17.88 15.79 24.15
N ASP A 165 17.41 15.07 23.13
CA ASP A 165 16.00 14.68 22.94
C ASP A 165 15.60 13.37 23.63
N GLY A 166 16.58 12.59 24.09
CA GLY A 166 16.36 11.34 24.82
C GLY A 166 15.91 10.18 23.94
N THR A 167 15.98 10.29 22.61
CA THR A 167 15.77 9.18 21.69
C THR A 167 17.07 8.41 21.48
N TRP A 168 17.00 7.10 21.73
CA TRP A 168 18.05 6.14 21.42
C TRP A 168 17.70 5.53 20.09
N ASP A 169 18.52 5.78 19.08
CA ASP A 169 18.38 5.08 17.80
C ASP A 169 19.03 3.71 17.91
N ASP A 170 18.42 2.70 17.29
CA ASP A 170 19.09 1.43 16.98
C ASP A 170 19.55 1.54 15.52
N PRO A 171 20.78 2.02 15.28
CA PRO A 171 21.20 2.23 13.91
C PRO A 171 21.58 0.93 13.19
N TRP A 172 21.78 -0.22 13.87
CA TRP A 172 22.61 -1.27 13.28
C TRP A 172 22.17 -2.73 13.28
N THR A 173 21.23 -3.29 14.06
CA THR A 173 21.02 -4.76 13.88
C THR A 173 19.73 -5.41 14.37
N ASP A 174 19.24 -6.33 13.54
CA ASP A 174 18.32 -7.46 13.78
C ASP A 174 18.99 -8.71 14.47
N ALA A 175 20.11 -8.54 15.17
CA ALA A 175 20.86 -9.65 15.76
C ALA A 175 20.45 -9.94 17.22
N GLU A 176 19.72 -11.03 17.44
CA GLU A 176 19.24 -11.45 18.76
C GLU A 176 20.35 -12.14 19.60
N TYR A 177 20.86 -11.47 20.64
CA TYR A 177 21.68 -12.11 21.69
C TYR A 177 21.21 -11.79 23.12
N ALA A 178 20.60 -12.77 23.78
CA ALA A 178 20.06 -12.63 25.13
C ALA A 178 21.11 -12.93 26.21
N LEU A 179 21.29 -12.01 27.16
CA LEU A 179 22.06 -12.24 28.37
C LEU A 179 21.24 -13.04 29.40
N GLU A 180 21.88 -13.97 30.09
CA GLU A 180 21.34 -14.71 31.24
C GLU A 180 21.91 -14.11 32.52
N ALA A 181 21.04 -13.89 33.52
CA ALA A 181 21.47 -13.44 34.83
C ALA A 181 22.32 -14.52 35.50
N ASP A 182 23.30 -14.10 36.31
CA ASP A 182 24.25 -14.97 37.00
C ASP A 182 25.18 -15.79 36.07
N THR A 183 25.27 -15.40 34.79
CA THR A 183 26.19 -16.00 33.80
C THR A 183 27.34 -15.03 33.49
N TRP A 184 28.57 -15.55 33.44
CA TRP A 184 29.75 -14.79 33.00
C TRP A 184 29.80 -14.70 31.48
N TYR A 185 30.16 -13.53 30.98
CA TYR A 185 30.34 -13.24 29.56
C TYR A 185 31.69 -12.59 29.31
N ASP A 186 32.36 -13.00 28.23
CA ASP A 186 33.48 -12.26 27.65
C ASP A 186 32.93 -11.40 26.50
N PHE A 187 32.92 -10.09 26.67
CA PHE A 187 32.60 -9.12 25.61
C PHE A 187 33.90 -8.71 24.91
N ARG A 188 33.86 -8.59 23.58
CA ARG A 188 34.97 -8.05 22.78
C ARG A 188 34.44 -6.95 21.87
N ILE A 189 34.99 -5.74 21.98
CA ILE A 189 34.61 -4.59 21.16
C ILE A 189 35.86 -4.12 20.40
N THR A 190 35.81 -4.13 19.09
CA THR A 190 36.91 -3.70 18.21
C THR A 190 36.55 -2.39 17.54
N TYR A 191 37.37 -1.36 17.73
CA TYR A 191 37.27 -0.06 17.07
C TYR A 191 38.35 0.04 15.98
N ARG A 192 37.94 0.41 14.76
CA ARG A 192 38.82 0.72 13.63
C ARG A 192 38.23 1.91 12.86
N GLY A 193 38.80 3.10 13.02
CA GLY A 193 38.28 4.31 12.38
C GLY A 193 36.85 4.62 12.81
N LYS A 194 35.91 4.60 11.85
CA LYS A 194 34.46 4.77 12.09
C LYS A 194 33.69 3.45 12.20
N SER A 195 34.38 2.31 12.13
CA SER A 195 33.76 1.00 12.22
C SER A 195 33.94 0.39 13.61
N VAL A 196 32.88 -0.26 14.09
CA VAL A 196 32.82 -0.91 15.38
C VAL A 196 32.36 -2.34 15.19
N THR A 197 33.11 -3.30 15.70
CA THR A 197 32.68 -4.70 15.78
C THR A 197 32.41 -5.05 17.24
N VAL A 198 31.23 -5.57 17.55
CA VAL A 198 30.86 -6.01 18.91
C VAL A 198 30.65 -7.50 18.87
N GLU A 199 31.32 -8.20 19.78
CA GLU A 199 31.29 -9.65 19.91
C GLU A 199 31.06 -10.03 21.38
N VAL A 200 30.39 -11.15 21.61
CA VAL A 200 30.09 -11.66 22.95
C VAL A 200 30.23 -13.17 22.99
N LYS A 201 30.61 -13.70 24.16
CA LYS A 201 30.76 -15.14 24.39
C LYS A 201 30.36 -15.48 25.82
N ALA A 202 29.41 -16.39 26.00
CA ALA A 202 29.05 -16.87 27.35
C ALA A 202 30.10 -17.83 27.92
N ASP A 203 30.20 -17.92 29.24
CA ASP A 203 31.12 -18.83 29.91
C ASP A 203 30.77 -20.30 29.59
N GLY A 204 31.73 -21.01 28.98
CA GLY A 204 31.54 -22.38 28.50
C GLY A 204 31.30 -22.50 26.99
N GLU A 205 31.08 -21.39 26.28
CA GLU A 205 31.05 -21.36 24.81
C GLU A 205 32.46 -21.32 24.20
N ALA A 206 32.61 -21.90 23.01
CA ALA A 206 33.91 -22.03 22.34
C ALA A 206 34.26 -20.82 21.47
N ASP A 207 33.26 -20.18 20.87
CA ASP A 207 33.42 -19.14 19.84
C ASP A 207 32.61 -17.89 20.21
N TYR A 208 33.07 -16.72 19.77
CA TYR A 208 32.32 -15.46 19.93
C TYR A 208 31.16 -15.39 18.94
N THR A 209 30.05 -14.79 19.38
CA THR A 209 28.96 -14.36 18.51
C THR A 209 29.18 -12.89 18.16
N THR A 210 29.29 -12.58 16.86
CA THR A 210 29.35 -11.20 16.36
C THR A 210 27.96 -10.60 16.36
N LEU A 211 27.81 -9.48 17.06
CA LEU A 211 26.55 -8.76 17.21
C LEU A 211 26.50 -7.50 16.36
N ILE A 212 27.63 -6.82 16.17
CA ILE A 212 27.80 -5.76 15.15
C ILE A 212 29.00 -6.18 14.31
N ASP A 213 28.82 -6.23 13.00
CA ASP A 213 29.89 -6.45 12.04
C ASP A 213 30.39 -5.11 11.50
N GLY A 214 31.56 -4.67 11.97
CA GLY A 214 32.20 -3.44 11.50
C GLY A 214 32.76 -3.52 10.07
N THR A 215 32.52 -4.61 9.35
CA THR A 215 32.79 -4.69 7.90
C THR A 215 31.58 -4.33 7.04
N ASP A 216 30.39 -4.23 7.63
CA ASP A 216 29.19 -3.77 6.93
C ASP A 216 29.17 -2.24 6.84
N SER A 217 28.99 -1.74 5.62
CA SER A 217 28.81 -0.31 5.32
C SER A 217 27.71 0.37 6.14
N SER A 218 26.65 -0.37 6.50
CA SER A 218 25.53 0.14 7.30
C SER A 218 25.94 0.50 8.73
N THR A 219 27.00 -0.14 9.24
CA THR A 219 27.51 0.01 10.62
C THR A 219 28.57 1.10 10.77
N VAL A 220 28.89 1.77 9.67
CA VAL A 220 29.79 2.93 9.61
C VAL A 220 29.03 4.19 10.02
N TRP A 221 29.56 4.91 11.01
CA TRP A 221 28.82 6.03 11.59
C TRP A 221 29.68 7.25 11.85
N ASP A 222 29.16 8.39 11.43
CA ASP A 222 29.80 9.70 11.60
C ASP A 222 29.71 10.23 13.04
N GLY A 223 28.85 9.64 13.88
CA GLY A 223 28.64 10.07 15.27
C GLY A 223 29.67 9.54 16.28
N TRP A 224 30.52 8.57 15.91
CA TRP A 224 31.51 8.03 16.85
C TRP A 224 32.52 9.11 17.24
N ASN A 225 32.51 9.55 18.50
CA ASN A 225 33.58 10.38 19.01
C ASN A 225 34.80 9.50 19.29
N THR A 226 35.79 9.55 18.40
CA THR A 226 36.99 8.71 18.43
C THR A 226 38.16 9.33 19.20
N GLY A 227 38.02 10.56 19.72
CA GLY A 227 38.94 11.13 20.71
C GLY A 227 38.87 10.31 22.00
N ALA A 228 39.97 10.07 22.71
CA ALA A 228 40.09 8.97 23.67
C ALA A 228 39.51 9.18 25.09
N GLY A 229 39.29 8.07 25.84
CA GLY A 229 39.75 8.05 27.24
C GLY A 229 39.23 7.01 28.24
N PHE A 230 37.94 6.61 28.23
CA PHE A 230 37.36 5.91 29.40
C PHE A 230 36.44 4.75 29.06
N VAL A 231 36.57 3.66 29.83
CA VAL A 231 35.57 2.58 29.90
C VAL A 231 34.69 2.84 31.12
N GLY A 232 33.38 2.92 30.87
CA GLY A 232 32.36 3.07 31.90
C GLY A 232 31.31 1.98 31.82
N PHE A 233 30.64 1.77 32.94
CA PHE A 233 29.53 0.84 33.07
C PHE A 233 28.28 1.62 33.43
N CYS A 234 27.15 1.28 32.81
CA CYS A 234 25.86 1.90 33.12
C CYS A 234 24.77 0.83 33.21
N GLY A 235 23.84 1.01 34.14
CA GLY A 235 22.67 0.16 34.25
C GLY A 235 21.57 0.61 33.30
N TRP A 236 20.58 -0.26 33.07
CA TRP A 236 19.39 0.04 32.28
C TRP A 236 18.17 -0.66 32.88
N GLY A 237 16.99 -0.02 32.80
CA GLY A 237 15.75 -0.59 33.35
C GLY A 237 15.78 -0.69 34.87
N ASP A 238 15.40 -1.86 35.39
CA ASP A 238 15.42 -2.16 36.82
C ASP A 238 16.85 -2.16 37.40
N THR A 239 16.96 -1.86 38.69
CA THR A 239 18.26 -1.80 39.39
C THR A 239 18.91 -3.18 39.45
N GLN A 240 20.17 -3.28 39.05
CA GLN A 240 20.93 -4.54 38.94
C GLN A 240 22.37 -4.38 39.42
N ASP A 241 23.02 -5.50 39.73
CA ASP A 241 24.39 -5.55 40.22
C ASP A 241 25.32 -6.08 39.12
N TYR A 242 26.42 -5.38 38.88
CA TYR A 242 27.44 -5.78 37.89
C TYR A 242 28.65 -6.36 38.60
N TYR A 243 29.16 -7.45 38.06
CA TYR A 243 30.35 -8.15 38.51
C TYR A 243 31.35 -8.13 37.35
N ILE A 244 32.52 -7.54 37.56
CA ILE A 244 33.55 -7.39 36.53
C ILE A 244 34.79 -8.11 37.04
N ASP A 245 35.22 -9.14 36.30
CA ASP A 245 36.36 -9.98 36.66
C ASP A 245 37.66 -9.42 36.09
N SER A 246 37.64 -9.05 34.80
CA SER A 246 38.81 -8.49 34.14
C SER A 246 38.44 -7.58 32.98
N ILE A 247 39.33 -6.62 32.70
CA ILE A 247 39.27 -5.75 31.52
C ILE A 247 40.64 -5.79 30.85
N ARG A 248 40.66 -6.06 29.55
CA ARG A 248 41.86 -6.07 28.73
C ARG A 248 41.67 -5.15 27.52
N VAL A 249 42.67 -4.34 27.22
CA VAL A 249 42.64 -3.41 26.09
C VAL A 249 43.89 -3.63 25.24
N GLU A 250 43.71 -3.91 23.96
CA GLU A 250 44.78 -4.16 23.00
C GLU A 250 44.72 -3.14 21.86
N PRO A 251 45.79 -2.39 21.55
CA PRO A 251 45.80 -1.55 20.35
C PRO A 251 45.74 -2.41 19.08
N VAL A 252 45.06 -1.92 18.03
CA VAL A 252 44.96 -2.60 16.73
C VAL A 252 45.33 -1.64 15.60
N GLU A 253 46.03 -2.12 14.56
CA GLU A 253 46.26 -1.32 13.36
C GLU A 253 44.96 -1.18 12.55
N ASN A 254 44.71 -0.01 11.96
CA ASN A 254 43.64 0.13 10.97
C ASN A 254 44.17 -0.34 9.60
N ASP A 255 43.80 -1.56 9.21
CA ASP A 255 44.11 -2.17 7.92
C ASP A 255 42.86 -2.35 7.04
N GLN A 256 41.74 -1.70 7.37
CA GLN A 256 40.51 -1.78 6.57
C GLN A 256 40.68 -1.06 5.23
N THR A 257 40.17 -1.70 4.19
CA THR A 257 40.16 -1.18 2.83
C THR A 257 38.80 -1.39 2.19
N HIS A 258 38.38 -0.43 1.38
CA HIS A 258 37.07 -0.39 0.73
C HIS A 258 37.20 -0.40 -0.79
N THR A 259 36.24 -1.05 -1.42
CA THR A 259 36.11 -1.11 -2.87
C THR A 259 35.29 0.08 -3.36
N VAL A 260 35.89 0.88 -4.22
CA VAL A 260 35.19 1.95 -4.95
C VAL A 260 34.91 1.47 -6.36
N THR A 261 33.64 1.34 -6.71
CA THR A 261 33.19 0.92 -8.04
C THR A 261 32.63 2.12 -8.79
N PHE A 262 32.95 2.23 -10.08
CA PHE A 262 32.43 3.28 -10.94
C PHE A 262 31.34 2.71 -11.85
N ASP A 263 30.11 3.17 -11.68
CA ASP A 263 29.02 2.84 -12.58
C ASP A 263 28.94 3.87 -13.72
N LEU A 264 29.18 3.40 -14.95
CA LEU A 264 29.16 4.26 -16.14
C LEU A 264 27.74 4.59 -16.63
N ARG A 265 26.69 3.98 -16.07
CA ARG A 265 25.28 4.19 -16.44
C ARG A 265 25.04 4.09 -17.95
N GLY A 266 25.57 3.01 -18.55
CA GLY A 266 25.51 2.73 -19.98
C GLY A 266 26.53 3.50 -20.84
N GLY A 267 27.36 4.36 -20.25
CA GLY A 267 28.49 4.98 -20.93
C GLY A 267 29.61 4.00 -21.25
N ALA A 268 30.36 4.28 -22.31
CA ALA A 268 31.57 3.57 -22.68
C ALA A 268 32.81 4.28 -22.10
N GLY A 269 33.75 3.52 -21.55
CA GLY A 269 34.97 4.06 -20.97
C GLY A 269 35.72 3.01 -20.15
N THR A 270 36.82 3.43 -19.52
CA THR A 270 37.55 2.62 -18.54
C THR A 270 37.55 3.35 -17.21
N ALA A 271 36.84 2.82 -16.23
CA ALA A 271 36.87 3.26 -14.85
C ALA A 271 37.09 2.03 -13.97
N ASP A 272 38.35 1.70 -13.75
CA ASP A 272 38.73 0.54 -12.96
C ASP A 272 38.31 0.74 -11.50
N SER A 273 37.79 -0.31 -10.87
CA SER A 273 37.50 -0.31 -9.44
C SER A 273 38.78 -0.02 -8.64
N GLN A 274 38.65 0.74 -7.57
CA GLN A 274 39.77 1.09 -6.70
C GLN A 274 39.62 0.42 -5.35
N THR A 275 40.76 0.26 -4.67
CA THR A 275 40.81 -0.17 -3.27
C THR A 275 41.50 0.93 -2.49
N VAL A 276 40.79 1.56 -1.57
CA VAL A 276 41.27 2.69 -0.77
C VAL A 276 41.20 2.33 0.71
N GLY A 277 42.08 2.91 1.54
CA GLY A 277 42.00 2.75 2.98
C GLY A 277 40.84 3.54 3.60
N ASP A 278 40.54 3.23 4.85
CA ASP A 278 39.60 3.97 5.70
C ASP A 278 39.87 5.48 5.70
N GLY A 279 38.85 6.28 5.34
CA GLY A 279 38.93 7.74 5.30
C GLY A 279 39.84 8.31 4.20
N GLU A 280 40.40 7.44 3.34
CA GLU A 280 41.12 7.87 2.15
C GLU A 280 40.13 8.29 1.05
N GLN A 281 40.66 8.97 0.04
CA GLN A 281 39.90 9.47 -1.09
C GLN A 281 40.04 8.51 -2.26
N ALA A 282 38.97 8.32 -3.02
CA ALA A 282 39.08 7.70 -4.33
C ALA A 282 39.84 8.63 -5.28
N ASP A 283 40.65 8.07 -6.18
CA ASP A 283 41.18 8.83 -7.30
C ASP A 283 40.09 8.98 -8.37
N ALA A 284 40.06 10.10 -9.09
CA ALA A 284 39.26 10.19 -10.30
C ALA A 284 39.72 9.13 -11.33
N PRO A 285 38.81 8.47 -12.08
CA PRO A 285 39.18 7.49 -13.09
C PRO A 285 40.25 8.02 -14.06
N GLN A 286 41.33 7.25 -14.20
CA GLN A 286 42.48 7.63 -15.04
C GLN A 286 42.17 7.41 -16.52
N GLY A 287 42.01 8.48 -17.29
CA GLY A 287 41.74 8.38 -18.73
C GLY A 287 41.04 9.60 -19.30
N ASP A 288 40.55 9.47 -20.54
CA ASP A 288 39.55 10.40 -21.07
C ASP A 288 38.24 10.19 -20.31
N ALA A 289 37.44 11.27 -20.15
CA ALA A 289 36.11 11.16 -19.57
C ALA A 289 35.30 10.09 -20.32
N PRO A 290 34.41 9.34 -19.63
CA PRO A 290 33.57 8.36 -20.30
C PRO A 290 32.74 9.06 -21.39
N VAL A 291 32.33 8.29 -22.39
CA VAL A 291 31.51 8.77 -23.50
C VAL A 291 30.25 7.95 -23.64
N LYS A 292 29.11 8.61 -23.84
CA LYS A 292 27.83 7.99 -24.17
C LYS A 292 27.30 8.67 -25.42
N GLU A 293 27.03 7.89 -26.47
CA GLU A 293 26.63 8.44 -27.77
C GLU A 293 25.33 9.24 -27.62
N GLY A 294 25.33 10.50 -28.05
CA GLY A 294 24.19 11.39 -27.88
C GLY A 294 24.10 12.09 -26.52
N PHE A 295 25.11 12.00 -25.65
CA PHE A 295 25.10 12.63 -24.32
C PHE A 295 26.37 13.45 -24.04
N THR A 296 26.25 14.43 -23.15
CA THR A 296 27.37 15.12 -22.51
C THR A 296 27.59 14.54 -21.11
N PHE A 297 28.83 14.22 -20.77
CA PHE A 297 29.20 13.80 -19.42
C PHE A 297 29.15 14.99 -18.46
N THR A 298 28.36 14.90 -17.39
CA THR A 298 28.14 16.01 -16.44
C THR A 298 29.01 15.92 -15.20
N GLY A 299 29.46 14.72 -14.82
CA GLY A 299 30.30 14.50 -13.65
C GLY A 299 30.09 13.15 -12.99
N TRP A 300 30.59 13.01 -11.76
CA TRP A 300 30.46 11.83 -10.92
C TRP A 300 29.60 12.15 -9.70
N TYR A 301 28.79 11.19 -9.24
CA TYR A 301 27.76 11.40 -8.23
C TYR A 301 27.73 10.26 -7.21
N ARG A 302 27.28 10.56 -5.99
CA ARG A 302 27.09 9.63 -4.87
C ARG A 302 25.88 8.73 -5.08
N ASP A 303 24.87 9.23 -5.78
CA ASP A 303 23.60 8.56 -6.00
C ASP A 303 23.34 8.28 -7.49
N ALA A 304 22.57 7.22 -7.74
CA ALA A 304 22.17 6.83 -9.09
C ALA A 304 21.28 7.88 -9.79
N ASN A 305 20.60 8.76 -9.05
CA ASN A 305 19.81 9.85 -9.61
C ASN A 305 20.65 11.07 -10.01
N CYS A 306 21.96 11.06 -9.71
CA CYS A 306 22.89 12.14 -10.00
C CYS A 306 22.48 13.48 -9.37
N THR A 307 21.99 13.44 -8.14
CA THR A 307 21.55 14.62 -7.38
C THR A 307 22.60 15.15 -6.43
N ASP A 308 23.53 14.30 -5.98
CA ASP A 308 24.60 14.61 -5.03
C ASP A 308 25.99 14.38 -5.67
N PRO A 309 26.68 15.46 -6.11
CA PRO A 309 27.98 15.34 -6.77
C PRO A 309 29.07 14.74 -5.88
N TRP A 310 29.91 13.88 -6.45
CA TRP A 310 31.11 13.35 -5.80
C TRP A 310 32.33 14.24 -6.10
N ASP A 311 33.01 14.71 -5.06
CA ASP A 311 34.26 15.47 -5.15
C ASP A 311 35.48 14.63 -4.74
N PHE A 312 36.26 14.18 -5.72
CA PHE A 312 37.47 13.40 -5.48
C PHE A 312 38.57 14.12 -4.67
N GLU A 313 38.51 15.45 -4.48
CA GLU A 313 39.46 16.20 -3.66
C GLU A 313 39.05 16.32 -2.19
N THR A 314 37.77 16.10 -1.84
CA THR A 314 37.28 16.27 -0.46
C THR A 314 36.55 15.07 0.10
N ASP A 315 35.92 14.26 -0.75
CA ASP A 315 35.10 13.15 -0.32
C ASP A 315 35.97 11.97 0.12
N GLN A 316 35.59 11.38 1.25
CA GLN A 316 36.31 10.29 1.90
C GLN A 316 35.48 9.01 1.84
N VAL A 317 36.16 7.87 1.70
CA VAL A 317 35.55 6.56 1.61
C VAL A 317 35.68 5.84 2.95
N TRP A 318 34.56 5.39 3.50
CA TRP A 318 34.50 4.69 4.79
C TRP A 318 33.82 3.32 4.69
N ALA A 319 33.35 2.96 3.49
CA ALA A 319 32.71 1.70 3.15
C ALA A 319 32.83 1.42 1.64
N ASP A 320 32.52 0.20 1.20
CA ASP A 320 32.34 -0.10 -0.22
C ASP A 320 31.37 0.91 -0.85
N THR A 321 31.82 1.63 -1.89
CA THR A 321 31.12 2.81 -2.44
C THR A 321 30.94 2.66 -3.95
N VAL A 322 29.76 2.94 -4.45
CA VAL A 322 29.50 3.07 -5.89
C VAL A 322 29.41 4.56 -6.25
N ILE A 323 30.19 4.98 -7.25
CA ILE A 323 30.18 6.35 -7.79
C ILE A 323 29.61 6.31 -9.21
N TYR A 324 28.59 7.13 -9.48
CA TYR A 324 27.78 7.08 -10.70
C TYR A 324 28.16 8.17 -11.69
N ALA A 325 28.31 7.82 -12.97
CA ALA A 325 28.50 8.76 -14.06
C ALA A 325 27.19 9.48 -14.44
N GLY A 326 27.21 10.81 -14.45
CA GLY A 326 26.09 11.64 -14.88
C GLY A 326 26.13 11.99 -16.37
N TRP A 327 24.95 12.06 -16.99
CA TRP A 327 24.76 12.27 -18.42
C TRP A 327 23.62 13.25 -18.70
N GLU A 328 23.80 14.13 -19.68
CA GLU A 328 22.77 15.04 -20.20
C GLU A 328 22.55 14.75 -21.69
N TYR A 329 21.29 14.51 -22.10
CA TYR A 329 20.96 14.16 -23.49
C TYR A 329 21.20 15.36 -24.42
N ILE A 330 21.90 15.12 -25.53
CA ILE A 330 22.09 16.08 -26.60
C ILE A 330 20.99 15.84 -27.64
N TYR A 331 20.06 16.79 -27.75
CA TYR A 331 18.97 16.72 -28.70
C TYR A 331 19.41 16.40 -30.14
N GLN A 332 18.78 15.38 -30.73
CA GLN A 332 18.90 15.04 -32.14
C GLN A 332 17.52 15.07 -32.81
N SER A 333 17.37 15.90 -33.83
CA SER A 333 16.10 16.01 -34.57
C SER A 333 15.75 14.70 -35.28
N ALA A 334 14.50 14.27 -35.15
CA ALA A 334 13.95 13.12 -35.88
C ALA A 334 13.76 13.39 -37.38
N GLY A 335 13.75 14.65 -37.81
CA GLY A 335 13.48 15.00 -39.20
C GLY A 335 12.01 14.89 -39.60
N PHE A 336 11.09 15.21 -38.68
CA PHE A 336 9.64 15.25 -38.91
C PHE A 336 9.20 16.45 -39.78
N GLU A 337 9.71 16.54 -41.02
CA GLU A 337 9.55 17.73 -41.89
C GLU A 337 8.09 18.09 -42.24
N ASN A 338 7.17 17.12 -42.19
CA ASN A 338 5.76 17.28 -42.58
C ASN A 338 4.77 17.13 -41.41
N MET A 339 5.26 17.02 -40.17
CA MET A 339 4.41 16.82 -39.01
C MET A 339 3.62 18.09 -38.68
N THR A 340 2.37 17.90 -38.28
CA THR A 340 1.42 18.95 -37.86
C THR A 340 0.70 18.49 -36.60
N GLY A 341 0.25 19.43 -35.78
CA GLY A 341 -0.53 19.13 -34.58
C GLY A 341 -1.51 20.24 -34.24
N VAL A 342 -2.20 20.06 -33.12
CA VAL A 342 -3.12 21.04 -32.52
C VAL A 342 -2.45 21.67 -31.30
N SER A 343 -2.72 22.95 -31.07
CA SER A 343 -2.25 23.68 -29.89
C SER A 343 -3.18 23.41 -28.71
N PHE A 344 -2.61 23.25 -27.52
CA PHE A 344 -3.35 23.06 -26.26
C PHE A 344 -3.02 24.18 -25.25
N GLU A 345 -2.53 25.33 -25.74
CA GLU A 345 -2.07 26.45 -24.91
C GLU A 345 -3.21 27.24 -24.23
N ASP A 346 -4.48 26.85 -24.42
CA ASP A 346 -5.63 27.37 -23.71
C ASP A 346 -6.31 26.25 -22.90
N PRO A 347 -6.71 26.50 -21.64
CA PRO A 347 -7.45 25.52 -20.83
C PRO A 347 -8.68 24.91 -21.53
N SER A 348 -9.31 25.64 -22.46
CA SER A 348 -10.50 25.20 -23.20
C SER A 348 -10.22 24.26 -24.37
N ASP A 349 -8.95 24.06 -24.75
CA ASP A 349 -8.55 23.20 -25.86
C ASP A 349 -8.39 21.72 -25.44
N GLN A 350 -8.61 21.40 -24.15
CA GLN A 350 -8.50 20.03 -23.62
C GLN A 350 -9.56 19.10 -24.24
N LEU A 351 -9.12 17.88 -24.54
CA LEU A 351 -9.99 16.81 -25.03
C LEU A 351 -10.12 15.73 -23.97
N ALA A 352 -11.26 15.05 -23.89
CA ALA A 352 -11.45 13.90 -23.02
C ALA A 352 -11.77 12.65 -23.83
N LEU A 353 -11.25 11.51 -23.38
CA LEU A 353 -11.62 10.21 -23.93
C LEU A 353 -13.09 9.91 -23.59
N ALA A 354 -13.74 9.15 -24.47
CA ALA A 354 -15.12 8.72 -24.30
C ALA A 354 -15.27 7.82 -23.06
N ASN A 355 -14.38 6.84 -22.90
CA ASN A 355 -14.39 5.89 -21.80
C ASN A 355 -13.08 5.93 -21.01
N ARG A 356 -13.13 5.39 -19.79
CA ARG A 356 -11.93 5.03 -19.01
C ARG A 356 -11.28 3.78 -19.57
N PHE A 357 -10.02 3.54 -19.21
CA PHE A 357 -9.34 2.31 -19.59
C PHE A 357 -9.88 1.11 -18.81
N SER A 358 -9.78 -0.07 -19.42
CA SER A 358 -10.12 -1.36 -18.82
C SER A 358 -8.93 -2.03 -18.13
N GLU A 359 -7.71 -1.59 -18.45
CA GLU A 359 -6.46 -2.18 -17.97
C GLU A 359 -5.46 -1.07 -17.59
N VAL A 360 -4.40 -1.47 -16.89
CA VAL A 360 -3.29 -0.60 -16.48
C VAL A 360 -2.52 -0.12 -17.71
N PRO A 361 -2.34 1.19 -17.93
CA PRO A 361 -1.50 1.71 -19.01
C PRO A 361 -0.01 1.61 -18.67
N ARG A 362 0.76 0.89 -19.48
CA ARG A 362 2.20 0.66 -19.29
C ARG A 362 3.09 1.38 -20.29
N THR A 363 2.58 1.73 -21.46
CA THR A 363 3.35 2.51 -22.45
C THR A 363 2.56 3.73 -22.86
N PHE A 364 3.21 4.89 -22.86
CA PHE A 364 2.67 6.17 -23.33
C PHE A 364 3.56 6.71 -24.44
N GLU A 365 2.98 7.00 -25.59
CA GLU A 365 3.66 7.65 -26.71
C GLU A 365 2.93 8.92 -27.10
N ALA A 366 3.69 9.99 -27.34
CA ALA A 366 3.16 11.25 -27.85
C ALA A 366 4.17 11.94 -28.76
N THR A 367 3.68 12.49 -29.89
CA THR A 367 4.48 13.39 -30.71
C THR A 367 4.12 14.83 -30.38
N ILE A 368 5.05 15.56 -29.77
CA ILE A 368 4.83 16.90 -29.24
C ILE A 368 5.79 17.92 -29.83
N ARG A 369 5.45 19.20 -29.70
CA ARG A 369 6.34 20.32 -29.98
C ARG A 369 6.22 21.36 -28.88
N LEU A 370 7.35 21.59 -28.20
CA LEU A 370 7.43 22.48 -27.04
C LEU A 370 8.20 23.76 -27.38
N PRO A 371 7.70 24.95 -26.97
CA PRO A 371 8.41 26.21 -27.18
C PRO A 371 9.78 26.19 -26.51
N LYS A 372 10.82 26.63 -27.24
CA LYS A 372 12.19 26.67 -26.72
C LYS A 372 12.37 27.60 -25.52
N GLU A 373 11.60 28.68 -25.49
CA GLU A 373 11.67 29.72 -24.46
C GLU A 373 10.62 29.49 -23.35
N LEU A 374 10.04 28.29 -23.26
CA LEU A 374 9.08 27.95 -22.22
C LEU A 374 9.73 28.06 -20.82
N GLU A 375 9.09 28.87 -19.96
CA GLU A 375 9.43 29.01 -18.54
C GLU A 375 8.45 28.23 -17.67
N GLY A 376 8.97 27.52 -16.67
CA GLY A 376 8.18 26.73 -15.73
C GLY A 376 7.66 25.42 -16.32
N ARG A 377 6.56 24.91 -15.77
CA ARG A 377 5.96 23.61 -16.15
C ARG A 377 5.34 23.65 -17.55
N GLY A 378 5.64 22.65 -18.37
CA GLY A 378 5.07 22.48 -19.72
C GLY A 378 3.66 21.91 -19.75
N GLY A 379 3.20 21.28 -18.67
CA GLY A 379 1.82 20.84 -18.49
C GLY A 379 1.55 19.41 -18.96
N VAL A 380 0.30 18.97 -18.89
CA VAL A 380 -0.12 17.57 -19.07
C VAL A 380 -0.35 17.25 -20.53
N ILE A 381 0.40 16.27 -21.07
CA ILE A 381 0.17 15.76 -22.42
C ILE A 381 -1.09 14.90 -22.41
N VAL A 382 -1.16 13.95 -21.49
CA VAL A 382 -2.34 13.10 -21.28
C VAL A 382 -2.42 12.66 -19.82
N GLY A 383 -3.60 12.72 -19.21
CA GLY A 383 -3.77 12.27 -17.82
C GLY A 383 -5.17 12.42 -17.24
N ASN A 384 -5.39 11.88 -16.05
CA ASN A 384 -6.69 11.89 -15.36
C ASN A 384 -6.63 12.41 -13.91
N TYR A 385 -5.51 12.98 -13.48
CA TYR A 385 -5.38 13.46 -12.10
C TYR A 385 -6.45 14.51 -11.74
N MET A 386 -7.09 14.34 -10.59
CA MET A 386 -8.14 15.21 -10.05
C MET A 386 -7.72 15.69 -8.66
N ASN A 387 -7.83 17.00 -8.39
CA ASN A 387 -7.63 17.52 -7.04
C ASN A 387 -8.94 17.43 -6.26
N ALA A 388 -9.23 16.23 -5.78
CA ALA A 388 -10.57 15.80 -5.41
C ALA A 388 -10.81 15.80 -3.89
N GLY A 389 -9.84 16.24 -3.08
CA GLY A 389 -9.95 16.37 -1.62
C GLY A 389 -10.41 15.07 -0.95
N TYR A 390 -11.73 14.97 -0.71
CA TYR A 390 -12.37 13.81 -0.11
C TYR A 390 -12.25 12.53 -0.95
N TYR A 391 -12.15 12.62 -2.29
CA TYR A 391 -12.07 11.44 -3.16
C TYR A 391 -10.64 10.86 -3.31
N ASP A 392 -9.62 11.42 -2.64
CA ASP A 392 -8.20 11.10 -2.91
C ASP A 392 -7.77 9.70 -2.41
N TYR A 393 -8.63 9.00 -1.64
CA TYR A 393 -8.26 7.79 -0.90
C TYR A 393 -8.43 6.45 -1.65
N ASP A 394 -8.92 6.43 -2.90
CA ASP A 394 -8.90 5.21 -3.75
C ASP A 394 -8.95 5.42 -5.27
N LEU A 395 -8.70 6.64 -5.76
CA LEU A 395 -8.74 6.91 -7.19
C LEU A 395 -7.36 6.72 -7.82
N GLY A 396 -7.27 5.80 -8.78
CA GLY A 396 -6.07 5.60 -9.58
C GLY A 396 -5.84 6.74 -10.57
N TYR A 397 -4.70 7.43 -10.46
CA TYR A 397 -4.31 8.51 -11.36
C TYR A 397 -3.01 8.22 -12.11
N VAL A 398 -2.98 8.60 -13.38
CA VAL A 398 -1.78 8.60 -14.21
C VAL A 398 -1.75 9.83 -15.10
N ASN A 399 -0.60 10.49 -15.15
CA ASN A 399 -0.32 11.59 -16.06
C ASN A 399 1.05 11.40 -16.73
N LEU A 400 1.07 11.49 -18.06
CA LEU A 400 2.27 11.84 -18.81
C LEU A 400 2.28 13.36 -19.00
N GLU A 401 3.34 14.01 -18.55
CA GLU A 401 3.41 15.47 -18.55
C GLU A 401 4.83 15.99 -18.76
N ILE A 402 4.92 17.27 -19.09
CA ILE A 402 6.16 18.03 -19.12
C ILE A 402 6.24 18.84 -17.84
N TYR A 403 7.17 18.46 -16.97
CA TYR A 403 7.47 19.12 -15.71
C TYR A 403 8.21 20.45 -15.95
N GLU A 404 8.86 20.99 -14.92
CA GLU A 404 9.66 22.20 -15.03
C GLU A 404 10.79 22.02 -16.04
N ASP A 405 11.16 23.12 -16.70
CA ASP A 405 12.30 23.17 -17.61
C ASP A 405 12.30 22.16 -18.77
N GLY A 406 11.12 21.70 -19.18
CA GLY A 406 10.97 20.81 -20.34
C GLY A 406 11.23 19.33 -20.03
N HIS A 407 11.38 18.96 -18.75
CA HIS A 407 11.63 17.59 -18.34
C HIS A 407 10.37 16.72 -18.46
N PRO A 408 10.41 15.58 -19.17
CA PRO A 408 9.30 14.63 -19.16
C PRO A 408 9.12 14.05 -17.76
N ARG A 409 7.86 13.80 -17.39
CA ARG A 409 7.49 13.19 -16.12
C ARG A 409 6.33 12.22 -16.29
N LEU A 410 6.47 11.04 -15.70
CA LEU A 410 5.37 10.12 -15.43
C LEU A 410 4.95 10.32 -13.96
N TYR A 411 3.72 10.74 -13.74
CA TYR A 411 3.13 10.87 -12.42
C TYR A 411 2.07 9.80 -12.24
N TRP A 412 2.14 9.06 -11.14
CA TRP A 412 1.29 7.93 -10.85
C TRP A 412 0.89 7.96 -9.38
N GLN A 413 -0.39 7.82 -9.08
CA GLN A 413 -0.88 7.83 -7.70
C GLN A 413 -1.98 6.79 -7.49
N GLN A 414 -1.84 6.04 -6.41
CA GLN A 414 -2.93 5.34 -5.74
C GLN A 414 -2.68 5.41 -4.23
N GLU A 415 -3.55 6.09 -3.48
CA GLU A 415 -3.63 5.83 -2.04
C GLU A 415 -4.65 4.70 -1.85
N ARG A 416 -4.27 3.61 -1.18
CA ARG A 416 -5.22 2.64 -0.59
C ARG A 416 -5.09 2.70 0.93
N ARG A 417 -6.19 2.48 1.66
CA ARG A 417 -6.15 2.38 3.13
C ARG A 417 -5.18 1.26 3.53
N ASN A 418 -4.17 1.60 4.34
CA ASN A 418 -3.05 0.75 4.80
C ASN A 418 -1.81 0.65 3.90
N GLN A 419 -1.69 1.43 2.83
CA GLN A 419 -0.38 1.59 2.19
C GLN A 419 0.51 2.56 3.00
N PRO A 420 1.79 2.24 3.25
CA PRO A 420 2.73 3.20 3.81
C PRO A 420 2.81 4.42 2.89
N GLY A 421 2.99 5.63 3.44
CA GLY A 421 2.77 6.93 2.79
C GLY A 421 3.63 7.31 1.56
N ASN A 422 3.72 6.42 0.56
CA ASN A 422 4.49 6.52 -0.68
C ASN A 422 3.64 6.15 -1.93
N GLY A 423 2.31 6.10 -1.84
CA GLY A 423 1.41 5.74 -2.96
C GLY A 423 1.42 6.71 -4.15
N VAL A 424 2.12 7.83 -4.03
CA VAL A 424 2.41 8.79 -5.09
C VAL A 424 3.85 8.59 -5.57
N GLN A 425 4.01 8.29 -6.85
CA GLN A 425 5.31 8.19 -7.51
C GLN A 425 5.41 9.23 -8.64
N SER A 426 6.49 10.00 -8.63
CA SER A 426 6.73 11.08 -9.58
C SER A 426 8.10 10.88 -10.23
N VAL A 427 8.13 10.21 -11.37
CA VAL A 427 9.37 9.91 -12.09
C VAL A 427 9.65 11.04 -13.08
N VAL A 428 10.64 11.88 -12.74
CA VAL A 428 11.13 12.97 -13.58
C VAL A 428 12.42 12.55 -14.29
N PHE A 429 12.50 12.82 -15.60
CA PHE A 429 13.68 12.57 -16.41
C PHE A 429 14.52 13.84 -16.56
N ASP A 430 15.22 14.23 -15.49
CA ASP A 430 15.98 15.49 -15.40
C ASP A 430 17.12 15.61 -16.44
N SER A 431 17.56 14.48 -17.01
CA SER A 431 18.60 14.44 -18.03
C SER A 431 18.11 14.85 -19.44
N VAL A 432 16.81 15.12 -19.60
CA VAL A 432 16.13 15.36 -20.88
C VAL A 432 15.44 16.72 -20.88
N ASP A 433 15.80 17.61 -21.83
CA ASP A 433 15.10 18.88 -22.06
C ASP A 433 14.42 18.89 -23.44
N LEU A 434 13.08 18.93 -23.44
CA LEU A 434 12.26 18.89 -24.66
C LEU A 434 11.99 20.26 -25.30
N ARG A 435 12.50 21.37 -24.74
CA ARG A 435 12.30 22.74 -25.25
C ARG A 435 13.17 23.01 -26.49
N GLN A 436 12.76 22.46 -27.64
CA GLN A 436 13.56 22.49 -28.86
C GLN A 436 12.96 23.31 -30.02
N ASP A 437 11.72 23.78 -29.92
CA ASP A 437 10.93 24.36 -31.03
C ASP A 437 10.77 23.41 -32.25
N ASP A 438 11.02 22.11 -32.06
CA ASP A 438 10.96 21.06 -33.09
C ASP A 438 10.03 19.92 -32.64
N TRP A 439 9.55 19.12 -33.59
CA TRP A 439 8.71 17.95 -33.30
C TRP A 439 9.56 16.84 -32.67
N ILE A 440 9.05 16.29 -31.58
CA ILE A 440 9.70 15.27 -30.78
C ILE A 440 8.69 14.14 -30.55
N HIS A 441 9.09 12.92 -30.84
CA HIS A 441 8.38 11.74 -30.36
C HIS A 441 8.93 11.38 -28.98
N LEU A 442 8.04 11.36 -28.00
CA LEU A 442 8.30 11.00 -26.60
C LEU A 442 7.60 9.67 -26.32
N ALA A 443 8.35 8.69 -25.85
CA ALA A 443 7.84 7.42 -25.34
C ALA A 443 8.24 7.26 -23.88
N VAL A 444 7.31 6.86 -23.02
CA VAL A 444 7.59 6.45 -21.65
C VAL A 444 6.98 5.08 -21.39
N THR A 445 7.80 4.13 -20.96
CA THR A 445 7.35 2.78 -20.59
C THR A 445 7.50 2.57 -19.11
N PHE A 446 6.52 1.93 -18.49
CA PHE A 446 6.54 1.49 -17.11
C PHE A 446 6.47 -0.05 -17.06
N ASP A 447 7.55 -0.65 -16.59
CA ASP A 447 7.79 -2.07 -16.41
C ASP A 447 7.63 -2.40 -14.92
N ASP A 448 6.41 -2.73 -14.53
CA ASP A 448 5.99 -3.04 -13.17
C ASP A 448 6.57 -4.36 -12.64
N GLU A 449 6.94 -5.28 -13.53
CA GLU A 449 7.59 -6.54 -13.12
C GLU A 449 9.02 -6.32 -12.62
N ASN A 450 9.72 -5.30 -13.15
CA ASN A 450 11.12 -5.02 -12.84
C ASN A 450 11.34 -3.70 -12.08
N ASP A 451 10.26 -2.99 -11.73
CA ASP A 451 10.29 -1.64 -11.12
C ASP A 451 11.11 -0.63 -11.95
N VAL A 452 10.92 -0.62 -13.28
CA VAL A 452 11.70 0.22 -14.20
C VAL A 452 10.81 1.15 -15.02
N VAL A 453 11.18 2.43 -15.08
CA VAL A 453 10.60 3.40 -16.04
C VAL A 453 11.66 3.87 -17.01
N ARG A 454 11.33 3.84 -18.31
CA ARG A 454 12.23 4.22 -19.39
C ARG A 454 11.65 5.39 -20.17
N CYS A 455 12.53 6.31 -20.58
CA CYS A 455 12.19 7.43 -21.43
C CYS A 455 12.93 7.28 -22.76
N TYR A 456 12.18 7.37 -23.86
CA TYR A 456 12.68 7.32 -25.22
C TYR A 456 12.37 8.62 -25.93
N ILE A 457 13.38 9.16 -26.63
CA ILE A 457 13.23 10.35 -27.46
C ILE A 457 13.56 9.99 -28.89
N ASN A 458 12.58 10.19 -29.78
CA ASN A 458 12.68 9.85 -31.20
C ASN A 458 13.10 8.39 -31.43
N GLY A 459 12.60 7.48 -30.60
CA GLY A 459 12.85 6.03 -30.70
C GLY A 459 14.22 5.59 -30.19
N VAL A 460 14.89 6.42 -29.40
CA VAL A 460 16.18 6.10 -28.76
C VAL A 460 15.99 6.15 -27.25
N LEU A 461 16.40 5.10 -26.53
CA LEU A 461 16.41 5.10 -25.06
C LEU A 461 17.35 6.20 -24.56
N VAL A 462 16.81 7.17 -23.81
CA VAL A 462 17.61 8.29 -23.30
C VAL A 462 17.89 8.23 -21.80
N ASP A 463 16.95 7.73 -21.02
CA ASP A 463 17.10 7.62 -19.56
C ASP A 463 16.25 6.46 -19.03
N GLU A 464 16.68 5.92 -17.89
CA GLU A 464 16.06 4.80 -17.20
C GLU A 464 16.16 5.01 -15.69
N LYS A 465 15.04 4.81 -15.00
CA LYS A 465 14.92 4.90 -13.54
C LYS A 465 14.51 3.53 -13.00
N ASN A 466 15.30 3.00 -12.08
CA ASN A 466 15.11 1.70 -11.43
C ASN A 466 14.54 1.89 -10.01
N GLY A 467 13.95 0.83 -9.45
CA GLY A 467 13.34 0.88 -8.11
C GLY A 467 12.09 1.77 -8.06
N CYS A 468 11.42 1.93 -9.20
CA CYS A 468 10.18 2.66 -9.28
C CYS A 468 9.04 1.72 -8.87
N THR A 469 8.83 1.59 -7.57
CA THR A 469 7.80 0.71 -6.98
C THR A 469 6.43 1.37 -7.08
N PHE A 470 5.77 1.22 -8.23
CA PHE A 470 4.38 1.64 -8.38
C PHE A 470 3.45 0.47 -8.05
N THR A 471 2.27 0.77 -7.51
CA THR A 471 1.14 -0.16 -7.60
C THR A 471 0.43 0.10 -8.94
N PRO A 472 0.42 -0.85 -9.88
CA PRO A 472 -0.24 -0.66 -11.16
C PRO A 472 -1.75 -0.60 -10.95
N VAL A 473 -2.39 0.47 -11.44
CA VAL A 473 -3.84 0.70 -11.35
C VAL A 473 -4.45 1.04 -12.69
N VAL A 474 -5.70 0.59 -12.85
CA VAL A 474 -6.56 1.08 -13.93
C VAL A 474 -6.97 2.51 -13.58
N PRO A 475 -6.72 3.51 -14.45
CA PRO A 475 -7.07 4.89 -14.18
C PRO A 475 -8.56 5.04 -13.90
N ALA A 476 -8.91 5.71 -12.81
CA ALA A 476 -10.28 5.74 -12.31
C ALA A 476 -11.25 6.50 -13.23
N GLN A 477 -10.71 7.41 -14.04
CA GLN A 477 -11.46 8.27 -14.95
C GLN A 477 -10.87 8.15 -16.36
N ALA A 478 -11.70 8.42 -17.36
CA ALA A 478 -11.24 8.64 -18.73
C ALA A 478 -10.18 9.75 -18.76
N LEU A 479 -9.05 9.49 -19.42
CA LEU A 479 -7.96 10.45 -19.50
C LEU A 479 -8.39 11.66 -20.34
N LYS A 480 -7.70 12.79 -20.13
CA LYS A 480 -7.75 13.95 -21.00
C LYS A 480 -6.44 14.09 -21.77
N VAL A 481 -6.52 14.63 -22.98
CA VAL A 481 -5.37 15.06 -23.78
C VAL A 481 -5.24 16.58 -23.66
N GLY A 482 -4.01 17.05 -23.45
CA GLY A 482 -3.68 18.45 -23.24
C GLY A 482 -3.99 18.99 -21.84
N GLY A 483 -4.41 18.13 -20.90
CA GLY A 483 -4.81 18.50 -19.55
C GLY A 483 -5.21 17.30 -18.70
N ASP A 484 -5.88 17.58 -17.58
CA ASP A 484 -6.47 16.59 -16.66
C ASP A 484 -7.65 17.22 -15.89
N TYR A 485 -8.04 16.65 -14.74
CA TYR A 485 -9.17 17.11 -13.93
C TYR A 485 -8.73 17.96 -12.73
N ARG A 486 -7.50 18.52 -12.74
CA ARG A 486 -7.08 19.51 -11.75
C ARG A 486 -7.85 20.81 -11.92
N GLY A 487 -8.97 20.87 -11.21
CA GLY A 487 -9.90 21.98 -11.20
C GLY A 487 -11.15 21.64 -11.98
N THR A 488 -12.29 21.52 -11.30
CA THR A 488 -13.62 21.54 -11.93
C THR A 488 -14.65 22.11 -10.95
N GLY A 489 -15.11 23.33 -11.26
CA GLY A 489 -16.19 24.04 -10.56
C GLY A 489 -16.74 25.19 -11.41
N GLY A 490 -16.67 25.08 -12.75
CA GLY A 490 -17.22 26.08 -13.68
C GLY A 490 -16.55 27.46 -13.70
N THR A 491 -15.52 27.69 -12.89
CA THR A 491 -14.74 28.93 -12.88
C THR A 491 -13.34 28.66 -13.41
N VAL A 492 -13.12 28.99 -14.69
CA VAL A 492 -11.77 29.17 -15.23
C VAL A 492 -11.22 30.44 -14.60
N GLU A 493 -10.72 30.35 -13.37
CA GLU A 493 -9.85 31.39 -12.84
C GLU A 493 -8.46 31.17 -13.43
N ASP A 494 -8.03 32.13 -14.24
CA ASP A 494 -6.69 32.29 -14.81
C ASP A 494 -5.58 32.42 -13.73
N SER A 495 -5.94 32.24 -12.45
CA SER A 495 -5.08 32.35 -11.27
C SER A 495 -5.18 31.10 -10.38
N GLY A 496 -4.59 30.00 -10.83
CA GLY A 496 -4.33 28.80 -10.03
C GLY A 496 -5.00 27.52 -10.51
N TYR A 497 -4.34 26.39 -10.22
CA TYR A 497 -4.69 24.97 -10.45
C TYR A 497 -5.16 24.51 -11.85
N ASN A 498 -6.01 25.26 -12.56
CA ASN A 498 -6.35 25.06 -13.98
C ASN A 498 -5.21 25.43 -14.96
N ALA A 499 -4.02 25.77 -14.46
CA ALA A 499 -2.88 26.25 -15.24
C ALA A 499 -1.92 25.13 -15.71
N GLN A 500 -2.31 23.86 -15.55
CA GLN A 500 -1.47 22.69 -15.86
C GLN A 500 -1.77 22.06 -17.23
N TYR A 501 -2.56 22.74 -18.08
CA TYR A 501 -2.74 22.36 -19.48
C TYR A 501 -1.41 22.39 -20.26
N PHE A 502 -1.33 21.64 -21.35
CA PHE A 502 -0.13 21.52 -22.16
C PHE A 502 0.21 22.80 -22.93
N LYS A 503 1.41 23.36 -22.70
CA LYS A 503 1.85 24.64 -23.28
C LYS A 503 2.61 24.45 -24.59
N GLY A 504 2.03 23.69 -25.52
CA GLY A 504 2.63 23.41 -26.80
C GLY A 504 1.65 22.81 -27.80
N GLU A 505 2.20 22.16 -28.83
CA GLU A 505 1.42 21.46 -29.86
C GLU A 505 1.56 19.94 -29.69
N ILE A 506 0.45 19.19 -29.84
CA ILE A 506 0.43 17.72 -29.84
C ILE A 506 -0.03 17.26 -31.23
N ALA A 507 0.70 16.35 -31.86
CA ALA A 507 0.37 15.77 -33.15
C ALA A 507 -0.34 14.42 -33.03
N ASN A 508 0.07 13.59 -32.07
CA ASN A 508 -0.60 12.34 -31.76
C ASN A 508 -0.30 11.86 -30.34
N VAL A 509 -1.16 10.96 -29.84
CA VAL A 509 -0.96 10.21 -28.59
C VAL A 509 -1.37 8.75 -28.79
N SER A 510 -0.69 7.80 -28.18
CA SER A 510 -1.04 6.38 -28.13
C SER A 510 -0.63 5.75 -26.79
N ILE A 511 -1.41 4.80 -26.30
CA ILE A 511 -1.27 4.18 -24.98
C ILE A 511 -1.58 2.68 -25.06
N TRP A 512 -0.75 1.86 -24.40
CA TRP A 512 -0.88 0.40 -24.35
C TRP A 512 -0.87 -0.12 -22.91
N SER A 513 -1.52 -1.26 -22.68
CA SER A 513 -1.40 -2.00 -21.42
C SER A 513 -0.14 -2.87 -21.33
N GLU A 514 0.62 -2.97 -22.41
CA GLU A 514 1.88 -3.71 -22.52
C GLU A 514 3.10 -2.78 -22.44
N VAL A 515 4.23 -3.32 -21.99
CA VAL A 515 5.55 -2.66 -22.01
C VAL A 515 6.16 -2.85 -23.40
N ARG A 516 6.13 -1.81 -24.25
CA ARG A 516 6.65 -1.90 -25.62
C ARG A 516 8.18 -1.90 -25.67
N THR A 517 8.74 -2.57 -26.68
CA THR A 517 10.20 -2.65 -26.86
C THR A 517 10.77 -1.43 -27.59
N GLU A 518 12.08 -1.21 -27.48
CA GLU A 518 12.75 -0.12 -28.20
C GLU A 518 12.59 -0.26 -29.73
N GLU A 519 12.62 -1.48 -30.26
CA GLU A 519 12.41 -1.74 -31.69
C GLU A 519 11.00 -1.36 -32.16
N GLU A 520 10.00 -1.60 -31.33
CA GLU A 520 8.61 -1.25 -31.61
C GLU A 520 8.42 0.27 -31.60
N ILE A 521 8.91 0.94 -30.56
CA ILE A 521 8.90 2.40 -30.45
C ILE A 521 9.64 3.04 -31.63
N GLN A 522 10.77 2.45 -32.05
CA GLN A 522 11.51 2.93 -33.22
C GLN A 522 10.76 2.70 -34.54
N ALA A 523 9.98 1.62 -34.66
CA ALA A 523 9.14 1.37 -35.82
C ALA A 523 8.05 2.44 -35.97
N ASP A 524 7.41 2.84 -34.87
CA ASP A 524 6.40 3.91 -34.83
C ASP A 524 7.01 5.25 -35.30
N VAL A 525 8.23 5.57 -34.85
CA VAL A 525 8.97 6.76 -35.31
C VAL A 525 9.23 6.74 -36.82
N GLU A 526 9.63 5.59 -37.38
CA GLU A 526 9.86 5.46 -38.82
C GLU A 526 8.54 5.51 -39.62
N ALA A 527 7.44 4.99 -39.08
CA ALA A 527 6.10 5.12 -39.66
C ALA A 527 5.67 6.59 -39.72
N LEU A 528 5.79 7.33 -38.61
CA LEU A 528 5.48 8.76 -38.53
C LEU A 528 6.31 9.63 -39.48
N LYS A 529 7.58 9.26 -39.72
CA LYS A 529 8.42 9.95 -40.73
C LYS A 529 7.92 9.71 -42.15
N ALA A 530 7.41 8.51 -42.43
CA ALA A 530 6.88 8.14 -43.74
C ALA A 530 5.50 8.78 -44.00
N ASP A 531 4.62 8.76 -43.00
CA ASP A 531 3.29 9.34 -43.01
C ASP A 531 2.93 9.86 -41.60
N PRO A 532 2.86 11.18 -41.39
CA PRO A 532 2.50 11.77 -40.09
C PRO A 532 1.12 11.35 -39.53
N SER A 533 0.27 10.75 -40.37
CA SER A 533 -1.07 10.27 -39.98
C SER A 533 -1.12 8.77 -39.65
N ASP A 534 0.00 8.07 -39.82
CA ASP A 534 0.14 6.63 -39.62
C ASP A 534 1.18 6.34 -38.53
N LEU A 535 0.69 5.84 -37.40
CA LEU A 535 1.54 5.41 -36.28
C LEU A 535 2.06 3.97 -36.45
N GLY A 536 1.69 3.26 -37.53
CA GLY A 536 2.15 1.90 -37.77
C GLY A 536 1.51 0.84 -36.86
N THR A 537 0.65 1.23 -35.92
CA THR A 537 0.10 0.42 -34.81
C THR A 537 -1.43 0.42 -34.75
N SER A 538 -2.12 0.47 -35.90
CA SER A 538 -3.59 0.38 -35.90
C SER A 538 -4.08 -0.99 -35.45
N GLY A 539 -4.94 -1.04 -34.43
CA GLY A 539 -5.68 -2.24 -34.02
C GLY A 539 -5.27 -2.89 -32.69
N GLU A 540 -4.21 -2.41 -32.03
CA GLU A 540 -3.72 -2.94 -30.74
C GLU A 540 -3.47 -1.79 -29.74
N GLY A 541 -3.69 -2.02 -28.44
CA GLY A 541 -3.50 -1.02 -27.38
C GLY A 541 -4.79 -0.50 -26.75
N LEU A 542 -4.65 0.26 -25.65
CA LEU A 542 -5.77 0.91 -24.94
C LEU A 542 -6.29 2.13 -25.69
N MET A 543 -5.42 2.76 -26.48
CA MET A 543 -5.73 3.88 -27.35
C MET A 543 -4.62 3.97 -28.40
N ALA A 544 -4.94 3.80 -29.67
CA ALA A 544 -3.95 3.80 -30.74
C ALA A 544 -4.28 4.87 -31.76
N GLY A 545 -3.34 5.77 -32.02
CA GLY A 545 -3.42 6.64 -33.17
C GLY A 545 -4.45 7.75 -33.12
N LEU A 546 -4.66 8.39 -31.96
CA LEU A 546 -5.34 9.69 -31.91
C LEU A 546 -4.47 10.71 -32.64
N VAL A 547 -4.85 11.09 -33.85
CA VAL A 547 -4.09 12.03 -34.70
C VAL A 547 -4.76 13.41 -34.71
N PHE A 548 -4.03 14.43 -34.23
CA PHE A 548 -4.48 15.81 -34.12
C PHE A 548 -4.09 16.64 -35.35
N ALA A 549 -4.69 16.34 -36.50
CA ALA A 549 -4.38 17.04 -37.76
C ALA A 549 -5.31 18.23 -38.09
N ASP A 550 -6.50 18.28 -37.48
CA ASP A 550 -7.51 19.31 -37.74
C ASP A 550 -8.02 19.91 -36.41
N PRO A 551 -7.63 21.14 -36.04
CA PRO A 551 -8.07 21.77 -34.78
C PRO A 551 -9.58 22.01 -34.70
N ASP A 552 -10.29 22.00 -35.84
CA ASP A 552 -11.73 22.22 -35.89
C ASP A 552 -12.53 20.89 -35.82
N ALA A 553 -11.87 19.74 -35.64
CA ALA A 553 -12.53 18.44 -35.53
C ALA A 553 -13.38 18.35 -34.25
N SER A 554 -14.61 17.85 -34.38
CA SER A 554 -15.50 17.61 -33.24
C SER A 554 -15.23 16.28 -32.51
N LEU A 555 -14.48 15.38 -33.15
CA LEU A 555 -14.16 14.05 -32.67
C LEU A 555 -12.83 13.61 -33.29
N TYR A 556 -11.96 13.01 -32.49
CA TYR A 556 -10.75 12.33 -32.91
C TYR A 556 -10.93 10.84 -32.64
N GLU A 557 -10.93 10.05 -33.70
CA GLU A 557 -11.20 8.61 -33.63
C GLU A 557 -9.98 7.84 -33.10
N ASP A 558 -10.21 6.97 -32.14
CA ASP A 558 -9.26 5.94 -31.73
C ASP A 558 -9.24 4.81 -32.77
N LYS A 559 -8.06 4.48 -33.27
CA LYS A 559 -7.86 3.45 -34.29
C LYS A 559 -7.59 2.07 -33.69
N SER A 560 -7.56 1.94 -32.36
CA SER A 560 -7.50 0.66 -31.66
C SER A 560 -8.85 -0.05 -31.68
N SER A 561 -8.88 -1.31 -31.22
CA SER A 561 -10.13 -2.02 -30.96
C SER A 561 -10.88 -1.53 -29.71
N ALA A 562 -10.25 -0.71 -28.86
CA ALA A 562 -10.83 -0.20 -27.62
C ALA A 562 -11.84 0.93 -27.86
N GLY A 563 -11.73 1.69 -28.97
CA GLY A 563 -12.70 2.71 -29.34
C GLY A 563 -12.76 3.90 -28.38
N ASN A 564 -11.62 4.25 -27.77
CA ASN A 564 -11.50 5.37 -26.84
C ASN A 564 -11.34 6.70 -27.57
N ASP A 565 -12.34 7.08 -28.37
CA ASP A 565 -12.36 8.33 -29.11
C ASP A 565 -12.22 9.55 -28.19
N ALA A 566 -11.59 10.63 -28.68
CA ALA A 566 -11.43 11.87 -27.93
C ALA A 566 -12.28 13.01 -28.52
N ALA A 567 -12.95 13.75 -27.64
CA ALA A 567 -13.76 14.92 -28.03
C ALA A 567 -13.53 16.09 -27.08
N ALA A 568 -14.01 17.28 -27.46
CA ALA A 568 -13.96 18.46 -26.60
C ALA A 568 -14.60 18.18 -25.24
N PHE A 569 -13.88 18.49 -24.16
CA PHE A 569 -14.39 18.26 -22.81
C PHE A 569 -15.34 19.39 -22.40
N VAL A 570 -16.59 19.03 -22.08
CA VAL A 570 -17.61 19.99 -21.63
C VAL A 570 -18.04 19.64 -20.20
N ASP A 571 -17.67 20.46 -19.22
CA ASP A 571 -18.14 20.28 -17.84
C ASP A 571 -19.61 20.65 -17.65
N TRP A 572 -20.07 21.72 -18.31
CA TRP A 572 -21.39 22.30 -18.07
C TRP A 572 -22.17 22.48 -19.36
N ILE A 573 -23.33 21.85 -19.42
CA ILE A 573 -24.21 21.86 -20.59
C ILE A 573 -25.49 22.61 -20.25
N ASP A 574 -25.95 23.44 -21.19
CA ASP A 574 -27.24 24.10 -21.05
C ASP A 574 -28.34 23.02 -20.89
N PRO A 575 -29.25 23.17 -19.90
CA PRO A 575 -30.18 22.10 -19.58
C PRO A 575 -31.17 21.86 -20.72
N GLY A 576 -31.02 20.72 -21.37
CA GLY A 576 -31.94 20.12 -22.32
C GLY A 576 -32.38 18.75 -21.83
N PHE A 577 -33.12 18.70 -20.72
CA PHE A 577 -33.64 17.45 -20.17
C PHE A 577 -34.43 16.67 -21.21
N ALA A 578 -34.37 15.35 -21.14
CA ALA A 578 -35.17 14.49 -21.98
C ALA A 578 -36.67 14.80 -21.82
N GLU A 579 -37.42 14.76 -22.92
CA GLU A 579 -38.88 14.80 -22.90
C GLU A 579 -39.39 13.36 -22.70
N GLY A 580 -39.99 13.07 -21.55
CA GLY A 580 -40.63 11.77 -21.26
C GLY A 580 -42.01 11.93 -20.63
N ASP A 581 -42.62 10.80 -20.28
CA ASP A 581 -43.99 10.75 -19.78
C ASP A 581 -44.07 11.06 -18.28
N TYR A 582 -43.06 10.62 -17.51
CA TYR A 582 -42.90 10.92 -16.09
C TYR A 582 -41.44 10.80 -15.67
N SER A 583 -41.10 11.40 -14.53
CA SER A 583 -39.75 11.31 -13.98
C SER A 583 -39.73 10.98 -12.50
N MET A 584 -38.62 10.39 -12.05
CA MET A 584 -38.26 10.24 -10.65
C MET A 584 -36.90 10.93 -10.42
N VAL A 585 -36.64 11.37 -9.21
CA VAL A 585 -35.36 11.99 -8.83
C VAL A 585 -34.65 11.10 -7.83
N ALA A 586 -33.36 10.83 -8.03
CA ALA A 586 -32.47 10.33 -6.98
C ALA A 586 -31.64 11.50 -6.44
N LEU A 587 -31.74 11.72 -5.13
CA LEU A 587 -30.90 12.65 -4.39
C LEU A 587 -29.68 11.89 -3.85
N PRO A 588 -28.47 12.36 -4.17
CA PRO A 588 -27.25 11.76 -3.65
C PRO A 588 -27.09 12.07 -2.16
N ASP A 589 -25.97 11.67 -1.60
CA ASP A 589 -25.55 11.96 -0.24
C ASP A 589 -25.44 13.48 -0.03
N THR A 590 -26.27 14.02 0.87
CA THR A 590 -26.45 15.48 1.04
C THR A 590 -25.72 16.03 2.26
N GLN A 591 -24.84 15.23 2.87
CA GLN A 591 -24.26 15.48 4.18
C GLN A 591 -23.45 16.79 4.23
N PHE A 592 -22.79 17.15 3.13
CA PHE A 592 -22.05 18.40 3.03
C PHE A 592 -22.92 19.59 2.64
N LEU A 593 -24.04 19.38 1.96
CA LEU A 593 -25.04 20.42 1.74
C LEU A 593 -25.70 20.81 3.07
N SER A 594 -26.04 19.85 3.93
CA SER A 594 -26.61 20.16 5.24
C SER A 594 -25.58 20.75 6.22
N GLN A 595 -24.29 20.42 6.08
CA GLN A 595 -23.20 20.99 6.87
C GLN A 595 -22.83 22.43 6.46
N GLU A 596 -22.45 22.63 5.20
CA GLU A 596 -21.78 23.86 4.74
C GLU A 596 -22.70 24.73 3.88
N TYR A 597 -23.69 24.15 3.19
CA TYR A 597 -24.51 24.84 2.18
C TYR A 597 -26.03 24.67 2.35
N PRO A 598 -26.61 24.93 3.54
CA PRO A 598 -28.02 24.66 3.81
C PRO A 598 -28.99 25.42 2.88
N ASP A 599 -28.63 26.65 2.48
CA ASP A 599 -29.40 27.43 1.50
C ASP A 599 -29.45 26.75 0.12
N LYS A 600 -28.39 26.02 -0.26
CA LYS A 600 -28.32 25.28 -1.52
C LYS A 600 -29.07 23.96 -1.45
N PHE A 601 -29.09 23.29 -0.30
CA PHE A 601 -29.94 22.12 -0.08
C PHE A 601 -31.43 22.49 -0.22
N GLU A 602 -31.86 23.59 0.41
CA GLU A 602 -33.22 24.12 0.20
C GLU A 602 -33.46 24.53 -1.27
N GLY A 603 -32.45 25.10 -1.92
CA GLY A 603 -32.52 25.47 -3.35
C GLY A 603 -32.77 24.25 -4.25
N LEU A 604 -32.10 23.14 -3.95
CA LEU A 604 -32.22 21.86 -4.66
C LEU A 604 -33.65 21.31 -4.55
N THR A 605 -34.17 21.13 -3.34
CA THR A 605 -35.52 20.56 -3.17
C THR A 605 -36.62 21.51 -3.64
N ARG A 606 -36.39 22.83 -3.55
CA ARG A 606 -37.28 23.85 -4.13
C ARG A 606 -37.29 23.83 -5.64
N TRP A 607 -36.15 23.60 -6.29
CA TRP A 607 -36.10 23.42 -7.73
C TRP A 607 -36.96 22.22 -8.16
N ILE A 608 -36.87 21.09 -7.44
CA ILE A 608 -37.69 19.90 -7.71
C ILE A 608 -39.18 20.24 -7.57
N ALA A 609 -39.57 20.89 -6.48
CA ALA A 609 -40.95 21.31 -6.24
C ALA A 609 -41.48 22.25 -7.34
N ASP A 610 -40.71 23.27 -7.71
CA ASP A 610 -41.08 24.26 -8.71
C ASP A 610 -41.17 23.67 -10.14
N ASN A 611 -40.45 22.58 -10.40
CA ASN A 611 -40.43 21.91 -11.71
C ASN A 611 -41.22 20.59 -11.76
N LYS A 612 -41.93 20.22 -10.69
CA LYS A 612 -42.75 19.02 -10.58
C LYS A 612 -43.65 18.80 -11.80
N ASP A 613 -44.42 19.83 -12.18
CA ASP A 613 -45.36 19.76 -13.29
C ASP A 613 -44.66 19.82 -14.66
N THR A 614 -43.52 20.50 -14.75
CA THR A 614 -42.77 20.72 -16.00
C THR A 614 -42.11 19.44 -16.48
N TYR A 615 -41.49 18.69 -15.57
CA TYR A 615 -40.79 17.43 -15.87
C TYR A 615 -41.53 16.21 -15.32
N HIS A 616 -42.82 16.37 -14.98
CA HIS A 616 -43.67 15.27 -14.52
C HIS A 616 -43.02 14.43 -13.39
N ILE A 617 -42.44 15.10 -12.39
CA ILE A 617 -41.74 14.44 -11.28
C ILE A 617 -42.76 13.82 -10.32
N GLN A 618 -42.68 12.50 -10.12
CA GLN A 618 -43.67 11.74 -9.35
C GLN A 618 -43.10 11.10 -8.07
N ALA A 619 -41.79 11.02 -7.92
CA ALA A 619 -41.15 10.54 -6.70
C ALA A 619 -39.73 11.10 -6.54
N VAL A 620 -39.27 11.17 -5.29
CA VAL A 620 -37.89 11.49 -4.92
C VAL A 620 -37.34 10.40 -3.99
N MET A 621 -36.24 9.78 -4.37
CA MET A 621 -35.50 8.77 -3.61
C MET A 621 -34.24 9.43 -3.05
N HIS A 622 -33.94 9.25 -1.76
CA HIS A 622 -32.74 9.82 -1.13
C HIS A 622 -31.73 8.69 -0.86
N MET A 623 -30.47 8.86 -1.23
CA MET A 623 -29.44 7.80 -1.15
C MET A 623 -28.75 7.67 0.22
N GLY A 624 -29.14 8.49 1.19
CA GLY A 624 -28.65 8.41 2.57
C GLY A 624 -27.74 9.59 2.88
N ASP A 625 -27.07 9.56 4.03
CA ASP A 625 -26.17 10.61 4.49
C ASP A 625 -26.78 12.01 4.38
N MET A 626 -27.87 12.21 5.12
CA MET A 626 -28.56 13.49 5.18
C MET A 626 -27.73 14.54 5.96
N VAL A 627 -26.91 14.09 6.91
CA VAL A 627 -26.02 14.92 7.72
C VAL A 627 -24.60 14.36 7.79
N ASN A 628 -23.59 15.21 7.90
CA ASN A 628 -22.18 14.76 7.96
C ASN A 628 -21.76 14.43 9.39
N SER A 629 -22.42 15.06 10.36
CA SER A 629 -22.16 14.88 11.77
C SER A 629 -23.44 15.09 12.55
N ASN A 630 -23.55 14.44 13.70
CA ASN A 630 -24.74 14.50 14.57
C ASN A 630 -24.90 15.86 15.28
N TYR A 631 -24.98 16.95 14.51
CA TYR A 631 -25.25 18.30 14.96
C TYR A 631 -26.68 18.69 14.60
N SER A 632 -27.42 19.16 15.60
CA SER A 632 -28.79 19.64 15.40
C SER A 632 -28.96 20.68 14.28
N SER A 633 -27.94 21.49 13.97
CA SER A 633 -28.00 22.44 12.86
C SER A 633 -28.10 21.76 11.49
N GLN A 634 -27.43 20.62 11.31
CA GLN A 634 -27.45 19.84 10.07
C GLN A 634 -28.79 19.11 9.94
N TRP A 635 -29.26 18.46 11.00
CA TRP A 635 -30.59 17.83 11.03
C TRP A 635 -31.71 18.83 10.75
N ASN A 636 -31.67 20.02 11.35
CA ASN A 636 -32.62 21.09 11.04
C ASN A 636 -32.53 21.52 9.56
N ALA A 637 -31.33 21.58 8.98
CA ALA A 637 -31.16 21.93 7.57
C ALA A 637 -31.77 20.86 6.65
N ALA A 638 -31.51 19.57 6.92
CA ALA A 638 -32.09 18.45 6.20
C ALA A 638 -33.62 18.42 6.32
N GLU A 639 -34.17 18.55 7.54
CA GLU A 639 -35.62 18.62 7.77
C GLU A 639 -36.27 19.78 7.00
N ASN A 640 -35.68 20.98 7.07
CA ASN A 640 -36.20 22.15 6.36
C ASN A 640 -36.18 21.96 4.85
N ALA A 641 -35.06 21.47 4.29
CA ALA A 641 -34.94 21.23 2.85
C ALA A 641 -35.95 20.18 2.38
N MET A 642 -36.06 19.04 3.08
CA MET A 642 -36.94 17.95 2.66
C MET A 642 -38.42 18.25 2.87
N SER A 643 -38.78 19.09 3.86
CA SER A 643 -40.17 19.52 4.08
C SER A 643 -40.79 20.22 2.86
N ILE A 644 -39.98 20.78 1.96
CA ILE A 644 -40.42 21.41 0.72
C ILE A 644 -41.09 20.39 -0.21
N LEU A 645 -40.63 19.14 -0.21
CA LEU A 645 -41.24 18.05 -0.98
C LEU A 645 -42.62 17.66 -0.42
N ASP A 646 -42.77 17.69 0.91
CA ASP A 646 -44.06 17.48 1.56
C ASP A 646 -45.05 18.60 1.21
N GLU A 647 -44.61 19.87 1.24
CA GLU A 647 -45.42 21.02 0.84
C GLU A 647 -45.86 20.95 -0.62
N ALA A 648 -45.03 20.38 -1.49
CA ALA A 648 -45.30 20.16 -2.90
C ALA A 648 -46.10 18.88 -3.20
N GLU A 649 -46.46 18.10 -2.17
CA GLU A 649 -47.14 16.80 -2.30
C GLU A 649 -46.39 15.84 -3.25
N ILE A 650 -45.06 15.77 -3.13
CA ILE A 650 -44.21 14.83 -3.89
C ILE A 650 -43.88 13.64 -2.97
N PRO A 651 -44.17 12.39 -3.38
CA PRO A 651 -43.77 11.19 -2.65
C PRO A 651 -42.26 11.10 -2.42
N TRP A 652 -41.86 10.84 -1.18
CA TRP A 652 -40.47 10.55 -0.79
C TRP A 652 -40.42 9.77 0.54
N MET A 653 -39.32 9.09 0.82
CA MET A 653 -39.01 8.46 2.11
C MET A 653 -37.57 8.81 2.52
N PRO A 654 -37.28 9.01 3.82
CA PRO A 654 -35.92 9.23 4.31
C PRO A 654 -35.17 7.90 4.27
N MET A 655 -33.87 7.97 4.03
CA MET A 655 -32.97 6.82 4.11
C MET A 655 -31.78 7.22 4.97
N ARG A 656 -31.35 6.31 5.86
CA ARG A 656 -30.22 6.53 6.76
C ARG A 656 -28.92 6.13 6.04
N GLY A 657 -27.92 6.99 6.04
CA GLY A 657 -26.54 6.63 5.67
C GLY A 657 -25.64 6.30 6.87
N ASN A 658 -24.34 6.15 6.64
CA ASN A 658 -23.38 5.83 7.70
C ASN A 658 -23.05 7.03 8.61
N HIS A 659 -23.22 8.26 8.14
CA HIS A 659 -23.04 9.48 8.93
C HIS A 659 -24.30 9.87 9.74
N ASP A 660 -25.45 9.30 9.36
CA ASP A 660 -26.74 9.57 9.98
C ASP A 660 -26.91 8.78 11.30
N ASP A 661 -26.75 9.48 12.42
CA ASP A 661 -27.02 8.90 13.75
C ASP A 661 -28.44 8.33 13.83
N HIS A 662 -28.56 7.03 14.11
CA HIS A 662 -29.82 6.29 14.18
C HIS A 662 -30.89 6.97 15.06
N THR A 663 -30.51 7.51 16.22
CA THR A 663 -31.48 8.13 17.13
C THR A 663 -31.94 9.48 16.58
N ALA A 664 -31.00 10.32 16.17
CA ALA A 664 -31.31 11.65 15.66
C ALA A 664 -32.09 11.60 14.34
N PHE A 665 -31.80 10.61 13.48
CA PHE A 665 -32.56 10.32 12.27
C PHE A 665 -34.04 10.05 12.57
N ASN A 666 -34.32 9.08 13.45
CA ASN A 666 -35.70 8.71 13.82
C ASN A 666 -36.40 9.78 14.68
N GLU A 667 -35.68 10.66 15.37
CA GLU A 667 -36.26 11.85 16.03
C GLU A 667 -36.66 12.94 15.03
N THR A 668 -35.86 13.14 13.99
CA THR A 668 -36.09 14.16 12.94
C THR A 668 -37.16 13.71 11.94
N PHE A 669 -37.14 12.43 11.58
CA PHE A 669 -38.10 11.80 10.66
C PHE A 669 -38.85 10.67 11.36
N PRO A 670 -39.84 10.98 12.22
CA PRO A 670 -40.47 9.97 13.07
C PRO A 670 -41.40 9.05 12.29
N TYR A 671 -41.33 7.73 12.57
CA TYR A 671 -42.21 6.70 12.01
C TYR A 671 -43.68 7.12 11.95
N SER A 672 -44.20 7.67 13.04
CA SER A 672 -45.61 8.09 13.13
C SER A 672 -46.06 9.11 12.06
N GLN A 673 -45.14 9.92 11.53
CA GLN A 673 -45.43 10.86 10.45
C GLN A 673 -45.46 10.15 9.08
N PHE A 674 -44.52 9.23 8.85
CA PHE A 674 -44.38 8.55 7.56
C PHE A 674 -45.37 7.40 7.39
N ALA A 675 -45.70 6.67 8.46
CA ALA A 675 -46.70 5.61 8.46
C ALA A 675 -48.13 6.09 8.14
N GLU A 676 -48.40 7.41 8.22
CA GLU A 676 -49.68 8.01 7.80
C GLU A 676 -49.73 8.32 6.29
N ARG A 677 -48.61 8.22 5.57
CA ARG A 677 -48.54 8.48 4.12
C ARG A 677 -49.30 7.40 3.37
N SER A 678 -50.04 7.79 2.34
CA SER A 678 -50.88 6.85 1.56
C SER A 678 -50.07 5.84 0.76
N TYR A 679 -48.79 6.11 0.54
CA TYR A 679 -47.83 5.26 -0.17
C TYR A 679 -46.91 4.48 0.77
N PHE A 680 -47.10 4.55 2.10
CA PHE A 680 -46.29 3.75 3.02
C PHE A 680 -46.63 2.26 2.89
N GLY A 681 -45.61 1.44 2.62
CA GLY A 681 -45.73 0.00 2.38
C GLY A 681 -45.30 -0.87 3.56
N GLY A 682 -44.40 -0.38 4.42
CA GLY A 682 -43.94 -1.07 5.63
C GLY A 682 -42.57 -0.58 6.12
N SER A 683 -42.19 -1.01 7.32
CA SER A 683 -40.84 -0.87 7.88
C SER A 683 -40.44 -2.18 8.55
N TYR A 684 -39.23 -2.66 8.27
CA TYR A 684 -38.65 -3.83 8.91
C TYR A 684 -38.59 -3.67 10.43
N GLU A 685 -38.13 -2.51 10.91
CA GLU A 685 -37.98 -2.25 12.34
C GLU A 685 -39.33 -2.32 13.08
N HIS A 686 -40.40 -1.80 12.46
CA HIS A 686 -41.73 -1.84 13.05
C HIS A 686 -42.35 -3.24 13.02
N GLU A 687 -42.27 -3.92 11.88
CA GLU A 687 -42.99 -5.16 11.64
C GLU A 687 -42.30 -6.36 12.31
N GLU A 688 -40.98 -6.45 12.21
CA GLU A 688 -40.21 -7.59 12.71
C GLU A 688 -39.63 -7.33 14.10
N LEU A 689 -39.19 -6.09 14.38
CA LEU A 689 -38.55 -5.75 15.66
C LEU A 689 -39.50 -5.09 16.67
N GLY A 690 -40.69 -4.65 16.24
CA GLY A 690 -41.67 -3.96 17.08
C GLY A 690 -41.21 -2.58 17.54
N LYS A 691 -40.37 -1.90 16.76
CA LYS A 691 -39.84 -0.56 17.02
C LYS A 691 -40.39 0.44 16.01
N ASP A 692 -40.90 1.57 16.48
CA ASP A 692 -41.44 2.64 15.61
C ASP A 692 -40.29 3.45 14.97
N GLU A 693 -39.54 2.83 14.06
CA GLU A 693 -38.33 3.35 13.39
C GLU A 693 -38.46 3.21 11.85
N LEU A 694 -37.56 3.83 11.06
CA LEU A 694 -37.62 3.91 9.58
C LEU A 694 -36.29 3.57 8.88
N ASP A 695 -35.43 2.77 9.50
CA ASP A 695 -34.10 2.50 8.93
C ASP A 695 -34.18 1.68 7.63
N SER A 696 -35.11 0.73 7.52
CA SER A 696 -35.42 0.00 6.28
C SER A 696 -36.92 0.04 5.99
N THR A 697 -37.29 0.65 4.85
CA THR A 697 -38.71 0.90 4.50
C THR A 697 -39.07 0.45 3.09
N CYS A 698 -40.35 0.13 2.90
CA CYS A 698 -40.96 -0.14 1.61
C CYS A 698 -42.08 0.88 1.40
N TRP A 699 -42.24 1.35 0.17
CA TRP A 699 -43.30 2.27 -0.20
C TRP A 699 -43.80 1.99 -1.61
N GLU A 700 -45.10 2.19 -1.80
CA GLU A 700 -45.85 1.82 -3.00
C GLU A 700 -46.41 3.06 -3.68
N ILE A 701 -46.01 3.26 -4.94
CA ILE A 701 -46.49 4.37 -5.76
C ILE A 701 -46.98 3.85 -7.11
N THR A 702 -47.92 4.58 -7.72
CA THR A 702 -48.24 4.42 -9.14
C THR A 702 -47.64 5.59 -9.89
N ALA A 703 -46.71 5.32 -10.81
CA ALA A 703 -46.09 6.32 -11.66
C ALA A 703 -46.17 5.94 -13.14
N GLY A 704 -46.55 6.88 -14.00
CA GLY A 704 -46.75 6.61 -15.43
C GLY A 704 -47.73 5.45 -15.73
N GLY A 705 -48.74 5.27 -14.87
CA GLY A 705 -49.68 4.15 -14.95
C GLY A 705 -49.11 2.77 -14.57
N ARG A 706 -47.87 2.69 -14.08
CA ARG A 706 -47.20 1.48 -13.59
C ARG A 706 -47.11 1.51 -12.07
N ASP A 707 -47.28 0.35 -11.44
CA ASP A 707 -47.15 0.21 -10.00
C ASP A 707 -45.71 -0.16 -9.62
N TYR A 708 -45.17 0.54 -8.63
CA TYR A 708 -43.81 0.38 -8.14
C TYR A 708 -43.81 0.04 -6.66
N LEU A 709 -42.92 -0.88 -6.27
CA LEU A 709 -42.43 -1.02 -4.91
C LEU A 709 -41.02 -0.45 -4.86
N ILE A 710 -40.81 0.55 -4.02
CA ILE A 710 -39.49 1.15 -3.80
C ILE A 710 -39.05 0.75 -2.40
N PHE A 711 -37.87 0.15 -2.30
CA PHE A 711 -37.23 -0.16 -1.03
C PHE A 711 -36.17 0.89 -0.74
N SER A 712 -36.17 1.41 0.48
CA SER A 712 -35.09 2.23 1.04
C SER A 712 -34.48 1.45 2.19
N LEU A 713 -33.51 0.60 1.86
CA LEU A 713 -32.73 -0.22 2.78
C LEU A 713 -31.59 0.67 3.27
N GLY A 714 -31.66 1.23 4.48
CA GLY A 714 -30.64 2.16 4.96
C GLY A 714 -29.24 1.56 5.05
N TRP A 715 -28.32 2.28 5.68
CA TRP A 715 -26.93 1.85 5.87
C TRP A 715 -26.81 0.43 6.44
N ALA A 716 -26.15 -0.44 5.67
CA ALA A 716 -25.71 -1.77 6.04
C ALA A 716 -26.87 -2.66 6.55
N PRO A 717 -27.87 -2.98 5.69
CA PRO A 717 -29.00 -3.80 6.10
C PRO A 717 -28.52 -5.20 6.52
N ASP A 718 -29.12 -5.76 7.57
CA ASP A 718 -28.80 -7.12 8.00
C ASP A 718 -29.55 -8.18 7.16
N GLN A 719 -29.17 -9.44 7.32
CA GLN A 719 -29.82 -10.58 6.66
C GLN A 719 -31.36 -10.62 6.87
N ASN A 720 -31.87 -10.18 8.02
CA ASN A 720 -33.30 -10.24 8.31
C ASN A 720 -34.04 -9.12 7.58
N ALA A 721 -33.45 -7.93 7.45
CA ALA A 721 -33.98 -6.86 6.63
C ALA A 721 -34.05 -7.28 5.15
N ILE A 722 -33.03 -7.97 4.64
CA ILE A 722 -33.03 -8.52 3.28
C ILE A 722 -34.10 -9.59 3.11
N ASN A 723 -34.24 -10.53 4.06
CA ASN A 723 -35.31 -11.53 4.03
C ASN A 723 -36.71 -10.89 4.04
N TRP A 724 -36.90 -9.84 4.86
CA TRP A 724 -38.16 -9.08 4.92
C TRP A 724 -38.47 -8.42 3.57
N ALA A 725 -37.47 -7.82 2.93
CA ALA A 725 -37.64 -7.22 1.60
C ALA A 725 -37.99 -8.27 0.54
N ASP A 726 -37.26 -9.39 0.51
CA ASP A 726 -37.49 -10.52 -0.40
C ASP A 726 -38.91 -11.10 -0.27
N GLU A 727 -39.39 -11.29 0.96
CA GLU A 727 -40.76 -11.76 1.22
C GLU A 727 -41.82 -10.82 0.61
N ILE A 728 -41.62 -9.50 0.73
CA ILE A 728 -42.52 -8.49 0.14
C ILE A 728 -42.43 -8.51 -1.39
N ILE A 729 -41.22 -8.59 -1.96
CA ILE A 729 -41.01 -8.64 -3.41
C ILE A 729 -41.72 -9.85 -4.02
N LYS A 730 -41.51 -11.04 -3.44
CA LYS A 730 -42.13 -12.30 -3.88
C LYS A 730 -43.65 -12.29 -3.72
N ALA A 731 -44.18 -11.54 -2.76
CA ALA A 731 -45.62 -11.38 -2.58
C ALA A 731 -46.28 -10.43 -3.60
N ASN A 732 -45.50 -9.65 -4.36
CA ASN A 732 -45.98 -8.64 -5.31
C ASN A 732 -45.34 -8.79 -6.70
N PRO A 733 -45.47 -9.96 -7.37
CA PRO A 733 -44.80 -10.24 -8.64
C PRO A 733 -45.27 -9.35 -9.82
N ASP A 734 -46.40 -8.66 -9.66
CA ASP A 734 -47.00 -7.76 -10.65
C ASP A 734 -46.54 -6.30 -10.54
N LYS A 735 -45.69 -5.97 -9.56
CA LYS A 735 -45.15 -4.62 -9.35
C LYS A 735 -43.67 -4.57 -9.72
N ASN A 736 -43.25 -3.45 -10.31
CA ASN A 736 -41.85 -3.17 -10.60
C ASN A 736 -41.11 -2.80 -9.31
N VAL A 737 -39.99 -3.44 -9.03
CA VAL A 737 -39.22 -3.22 -7.80
C VAL A 737 -38.00 -2.37 -8.08
N ILE A 738 -37.86 -1.28 -7.34
CA ILE A 738 -36.65 -0.45 -7.29
C ILE A 738 -35.99 -0.65 -5.93
N ILE A 739 -34.73 -1.05 -5.93
CA ILE A 739 -33.91 -1.18 -4.71
C ILE A 739 -33.10 0.09 -4.54
N THR A 740 -33.23 0.76 -3.40
CA THR A 740 -32.32 1.83 -2.99
C THR A 740 -31.67 1.41 -1.69
N THR A 741 -30.34 1.53 -1.64
CA THR A 741 -29.56 1.31 -0.42
C THR A 741 -28.40 2.27 -0.37
N HIS A 742 -27.90 2.58 0.82
CA HIS A 742 -26.84 3.58 0.95
C HIS A 742 -25.56 3.14 0.26
N ALA A 743 -25.11 1.91 0.52
CA ALA A 743 -23.86 1.36 0.00
C ALA A 743 -24.16 0.17 -0.90
N PHE A 744 -23.92 0.31 -2.21
CA PHE A 744 -24.34 -0.69 -3.21
C PHE A 744 -23.30 -0.96 -4.30
N MET A 745 -22.70 0.09 -4.85
CA MET A 745 -21.75 -0.01 -5.96
C MET A 745 -20.48 0.74 -5.63
N TYR A 746 -19.37 0.24 -6.15
CA TYR A 746 -18.10 0.95 -6.11
C TYR A 746 -17.95 1.89 -7.31
N TRP A 747 -17.03 2.86 -7.23
CA TRP A 747 -16.83 3.86 -8.30
C TRP A 747 -16.38 3.22 -9.61
N ASP A 748 -15.86 1.98 -9.54
CA ASP A 748 -15.45 1.21 -10.71
C ASP A 748 -16.56 0.36 -11.34
N GLY A 749 -17.80 0.48 -10.85
CA GLY A 749 -18.96 -0.23 -11.38
C GLY A 749 -19.10 -1.66 -10.87
N THR A 750 -18.17 -2.16 -10.05
CA THR A 750 -18.39 -3.40 -9.30
C THR A 750 -19.42 -3.21 -8.20
N HIS A 751 -19.90 -4.32 -7.63
CA HIS A 751 -20.82 -4.25 -6.49
C HIS A 751 -19.91 -4.13 -5.29
N LEU A 752 -20.23 -3.20 -4.40
CA LEU A 752 -19.43 -2.98 -3.21
C LEU A 752 -19.29 -4.31 -2.47
N ASN A 753 -18.06 -4.68 -2.11
CA ASN A 753 -17.72 -5.93 -1.43
C ASN A 753 -16.51 -5.73 -0.49
N ASP A 754 -16.07 -6.78 0.20
CA ASP A 754 -15.03 -6.73 1.23
C ASP A 754 -13.60 -6.51 0.72
N GLU A 755 -13.40 -6.47 -0.59
CA GLU A 755 -12.14 -6.07 -1.23
C GLU A 755 -12.04 -4.54 -1.43
N ASP A 756 -13.17 -3.83 -1.38
CA ASP A 756 -13.25 -2.39 -1.62
C ASP A 756 -12.94 -1.57 -0.37
N LEU A 757 -12.69 -0.27 -0.54
CA LEU A 757 -12.70 0.64 0.60
C LEU A 757 -14.13 1.01 0.99
N ASP A 758 -14.30 1.25 2.28
CA ASP A 758 -15.55 1.67 2.90
C ASP A 758 -16.74 0.70 2.73
N TYR A 759 -16.46 -0.58 2.45
CA TYR A 759 -17.44 -1.65 2.53
C TYR A 759 -18.13 -1.71 3.91
N THR A 760 -19.41 -2.09 3.91
CA THR A 760 -20.29 -2.00 5.08
C THR A 760 -19.85 -2.93 6.21
N SER A 761 -19.38 -4.14 5.89
CA SER A 761 -19.00 -5.13 6.90
C SER A 761 -17.72 -4.77 7.67
N ALA A 762 -16.93 -3.81 7.17
CA ALA A 762 -15.84 -3.17 7.93
C ALA A 762 -16.35 -2.37 9.14
N TYR A 763 -17.56 -1.84 9.05
CA TYR A 763 -18.16 -0.94 10.04
C TYR A 763 -19.27 -1.60 10.85
N VAL A 764 -20.01 -2.53 10.24
CA VAL A 764 -21.16 -3.22 10.82
C VAL A 764 -20.99 -4.72 10.56
N SER A 765 -20.64 -5.48 11.59
CA SER A 765 -20.21 -6.89 11.44
C SER A 765 -21.20 -7.85 10.78
N ASP A 766 -22.49 -7.50 10.73
CA ASP A 766 -23.60 -8.26 10.15
C ASP A 766 -24.34 -7.47 9.05
N GLY A 767 -23.78 -6.33 8.64
CA GLY A 767 -24.26 -5.53 7.53
C GLY A 767 -23.90 -6.17 6.20
N MET A 768 -24.86 -6.15 5.27
CA MET A 768 -24.68 -6.69 3.93
C MET A 768 -24.15 -5.65 2.97
N ASP A 769 -23.19 -6.10 2.16
CA ASP A 769 -22.58 -5.33 1.09
C ASP A 769 -23.40 -5.43 -0.21
N GLY A 770 -23.06 -4.58 -1.18
CA GLY A 770 -23.82 -4.45 -2.43
C GLY A 770 -23.93 -5.75 -3.22
N SER A 771 -22.87 -6.57 -3.20
CA SER A 771 -22.85 -7.88 -3.86
C SER A 771 -23.86 -8.83 -3.24
N GLU A 772 -23.88 -8.94 -1.91
CA GLU A 772 -24.81 -9.80 -1.17
C GLU A 772 -26.28 -9.36 -1.35
N ILE A 773 -26.52 -8.05 -1.40
CA ILE A 773 -27.85 -7.48 -1.66
C ILE A 773 -28.31 -7.83 -3.07
N TRP A 774 -27.42 -7.71 -4.07
CA TRP A 774 -27.75 -8.04 -5.45
C TRP A 774 -28.03 -9.53 -5.63
N GLU A 775 -27.17 -10.40 -5.12
CA GLU A 775 -27.34 -11.85 -5.19
C GLU A 775 -28.68 -12.29 -4.58
N GLN A 776 -29.08 -11.73 -3.43
CA GLN A 776 -30.27 -12.18 -2.73
C GLN A 776 -31.58 -11.51 -3.18
N LEU A 777 -31.51 -10.26 -3.68
CA LEU A 777 -32.70 -9.53 -4.12
C LEU A 777 -32.76 -9.41 -5.64
N GLY A 778 -31.70 -8.91 -6.28
CA GLY A 778 -31.66 -8.67 -7.72
C GLY A 778 -31.71 -9.97 -8.54
N GLU A 779 -30.75 -10.88 -8.31
CA GLU A 779 -30.62 -12.12 -9.08
C GLU A 779 -31.75 -13.11 -8.82
N GLU A 780 -32.36 -13.05 -7.63
CA GLU A 780 -33.43 -13.99 -7.25
C GLU A 780 -34.83 -13.52 -7.67
N ASN A 781 -35.04 -12.22 -7.86
CA ASN A 781 -36.39 -11.68 -8.06
C ASN A 781 -36.63 -11.15 -9.48
N PRO A 782 -37.56 -11.76 -10.24
CA PRO A 782 -37.78 -11.43 -11.65
C PRO A 782 -38.35 -10.03 -11.88
N ASN A 783 -38.93 -9.42 -10.86
CA ASN A 783 -39.57 -8.11 -10.91
C ASN A 783 -38.72 -6.97 -10.32
N VAL A 784 -37.45 -7.22 -9.98
CA VAL A 784 -36.46 -6.16 -9.75
C VAL A 784 -36.05 -5.56 -11.09
N VAL A 785 -36.12 -4.24 -11.21
CA VAL A 785 -35.96 -3.53 -12.50
C VAL A 785 -34.91 -2.43 -12.48
N LEU A 786 -34.50 -1.98 -11.29
CA LEU A 786 -33.52 -0.90 -11.09
C LEU A 786 -32.97 -0.98 -9.66
N ALA A 787 -31.67 -0.73 -9.50
CA ALA A 787 -31.06 -0.48 -8.20
C ALA A 787 -30.27 0.83 -8.19
N ILE A 788 -30.25 1.56 -7.07
CA ILE A 788 -29.52 2.83 -6.93
C ILE A 788 -28.81 2.89 -5.58
N GLY A 789 -27.54 3.29 -5.59
CA GLY A 789 -26.71 3.50 -4.40
C GLY A 789 -26.09 4.89 -4.29
N GLY A 790 -25.63 5.21 -3.08
CA GLY A 790 -24.80 6.37 -2.72
C GLY A 790 -23.48 5.91 -2.06
N HIS A 791 -23.06 6.59 -0.99
CA HIS A 791 -21.92 6.26 -0.10
C HIS A 791 -20.51 6.34 -0.73
N ILE A 792 -20.35 5.77 -1.92
CA ILE A 792 -19.10 5.78 -2.67
C ILE A 792 -19.07 7.00 -3.56
N GLY A 793 -18.40 8.03 -3.06
CA GLY A 793 -18.29 9.30 -3.75
C GLY A 793 -17.60 9.20 -5.11
N PHE A 794 -18.25 9.70 -6.15
CA PHE A 794 -17.65 9.90 -7.47
C PHE A 794 -18.34 11.03 -8.26
N PRO A 795 -17.60 11.90 -8.99
CA PRO A 795 -18.21 13.06 -9.66
C PRO A 795 -19.16 12.70 -10.83
N ASP A 796 -18.95 11.54 -11.45
CA ASP A 796 -19.73 11.02 -12.56
C ASP A 796 -20.72 9.94 -12.07
N VAL A 797 -21.83 9.75 -12.79
CA VAL A 797 -22.78 8.67 -12.51
C VAL A 797 -22.21 7.37 -13.07
N ILE A 798 -22.15 6.32 -12.25
CA ILE A 798 -21.70 4.99 -12.68
C ILE A 798 -22.91 4.11 -12.92
N ALA A 799 -22.89 3.36 -14.02
CA ALA A 799 -23.91 2.40 -14.38
C ALA A 799 -23.28 1.03 -14.63
N ARG A 800 -23.94 -0.02 -14.13
CA ARG A 800 -23.63 -1.42 -14.42
C ARG A 800 -24.91 -2.14 -14.81
N THR A 801 -24.82 -3.27 -15.52
CA THR A 801 -25.99 -4.06 -15.90
C THR A 801 -25.74 -5.52 -15.61
N ASP A 802 -26.71 -6.15 -14.97
CA ASP A 802 -26.68 -7.56 -14.54
C ASP A 802 -28.01 -8.23 -14.88
N GLU A 803 -28.05 -9.57 -14.88
CA GLU A 803 -29.29 -10.32 -15.08
C GLU A 803 -30.05 -10.50 -13.77
N ASN A 804 -31.36 -10.24 -13.77
CA ASN A 804 -32.23 -10.56 -12.63
C ASN A 804 -32.78 -11.99 -12.68
N GLY A 805 -33.64 -12.36 -11.74
CA GLY A 805 -34.26 -13.70 -11.66
C GLY A 805 -35.12 -14.14 -12.86
N ALA A 806 -35.36 -13.26 -13.84
CA ALA A 806 -35.99 -13.60 -15.12
C ALA A 806 -34.99 -13.70 -16.29
N GLY A 807 -33.68 -13.57 -16.06
CA GLY A 807 -32.67 -13.43 -17.10
C GLY A 807 -32.79 -12.12 -17.88
N ARG A 808 -33.34 -11.07 -17.26
CA ARG A 808 -33.48 -9.74 -17.88
C ARG A 808 -32.39 -8.82 -17.38
N GLU A 809 -31.80 -8.06 -18.30
CA GLU A 809 -30.84 -7.00 -17.99
C GLU A 809 -31.48 -5.92 -17.12
N VAL A 810 -30.88 -5.67 -15.96
CA VAL A 810 -31.26 -4.65 -14.99
C VAL A 810 -30.06 -3.76 -14.75
N THR A 811 -30.25 -2.45 -14.87
CA THR A 811 -29.21 -1.48 -14.59
C THR A 811 -29.18 -1.12 -13.11
N SER A 812 -27.99 -1.10 -12.52
CA SER A 812 -27.73 -0.49 -11.21
C SER A 812 -26.95 0.80 -11.39
N LEU A 813 -27.24 1.80 -10.56
CA LEU A 813 -26.68 3.15 -10.64
C LEU A 813 -26.00 3.56 -9.33
N LEU A 814 -24.84 4.20 -9.43
CA LEU A 814 -24.21 4.93 -8.33
C LEU A 814 -24.35 6.43 -8.59
N CYS A 815 -24.90 7.18 -7.63
CA CYS A 815 -24.93 8.63 -7.67
C CYS A 815 -24.55 9.25 -6.32
N ASP A 816 -23.31 9.67 -6.17
CA ASP A 816 -22.83 10.31 -4.95
C ASP A 816 -21.90 11.51 -5.24
N ALA A 817 -22.46 12.69 -5.03
CA ALA A 817 -21.82 13.97 -5.24
C ALA A 817 -21.07 14.51 -4.02
N GLN A 818 -20.90 13.74 -2.94
CA GLN A 818 -20.49 14.28 -1.64
C GLN A 818 -19.18 15.08 -1.69
N GLY A 819 -18.16 14.60 -2.39
CA GLY A 819 -16.88 15.33 -2.48
C GLY A 819 -16.96 16.61 -3.33
N ILE A 820 -17.71 16.62 -4.44
CA ILE A 820 -17.91 17.86 -5.22
C ILE A 820 -18.83 18.86 -4.50
N ASP A 821 -19.78 18.37 -3.70
CA ASP A 821 -20.64 19.22 -2.89
C ASP A 821 -19.92 19.78 -1.66
N LEU A 822 -18.94 19.07 -1.09
CA LEU A 822 -18.04 19.60 -0.06
C LEU A 822 -17.28 20.83 -0.55
N ASP A 823 -16.63 20.72 -1.72
CA ASP A 823 -15.77 21.78 -2.23
C ASP A 823 -16.55 22.96 -2.84
N TYR A 824 -17.67 22.67 -3.52
CA TYR A 824 -18.35 23.67 -4.35
C TYR A 824 -19.82 23.90 -3.98
N GLY A 825 -20.48 22.96 -3.31
CA GLY A 825 -21.91 22.97 -3.03
C GLY A 825 -22.73 23.16 -4.32
N LEU A 826 -22.68 22.22 -5.23
CA LEU A 826 -23.36 22.28 -6.52
C LEU A 826 -24.84 21.89 -6.42
N GLY A 827 -25.25 21.21 -5.35
CA GLY A 827 -26.64 20.78 -5.19
C GLY A 827 -27.03 19.84 -6.32
N MET A 828 -26.31 18.73 -6.41
CA MET A 828 -26.44 17.75 -7.49
C MET A 828 -27.66 16.86 -7.32
N MET A 829 -28.27 16.45 -8.43
CA MET A 829 -29.36 15.47 -8.45
C MET A 829 -29.35 14.69 -9.76
N MET A 830 -29.84 13.45 -9.70
CA MET A 830 -30.07 12.61 -10.87
C MET A 830 -31.56 12.60 -11.22
N LEU A 831 -31.92 13.07 -12.41
CA LEU A 831 -33.27 13.00 -12.94
C LEU A 831 -33.39 11.79 -13.87
N LEU A 832 -34.28 10.86 -13.54
CA LEU A 832 -34.61 9.68 -14.33
C LEU A 832 -35.92 9.95 -15.06
N THR A 833 -35.89 10.00 -16.39
CA THR A 833 -37.04 10.33 -17.24
C THR A 833 -37.50 9.10 -18.01
N PHE A 834 -38.70 8.63 -17.70
CA PHE A 834 -39.25 7.37 -18.18
C PHE A 834 -40.18 7.59 -19.40
N HIS A 835 -40.19 6.59 -20.29
CA HIS A 835 -41.03 6.56 -21.49
C HIS A 835 -42.02 5.39 -21.41
N GLU A 836 -43.32 5.65 -21.26
CA GLU A 836 -44.38 4.66 -21.01
C GLU A 836 -44.50 3.59 -22.11
N ASP A 837 -44.17 3.95 -23.36
CA ASP A 837 -44.24 3.07 -24.53
C ASP A 837 -42.95 2.25 -24.75
N SER A 838 -42.00 2.27 -23.81
CA SER A 838 -40.75 1.52 -23.89
C SER A 838 -40.15 1.16 -22.52
N ASP A 839 -39.02 0.47 -22.55
CA ASP A 839 -38.17 0.20 -21.38
C ASP A 839 -37.08 1.29 -21.20
N GLN A 840 -37.06 2.32 -22.05
CA GLN A 840 -36.04 3.36 -22.00
C GLN A 840 -36.26 4.32 -20.82
N VAL A 841 -35.17 4.66 -20.14
CA VAL A 841 -35.11 5.73 -19.14
C VAL A 841 -33.89 6.60 -19.43
N ASP A 842 -34.12 7.90 -19.58
CA ASP A 842 -33.04 8.87 -19.78
C ASP A 842 -32.56 9.40 -18.43
N ILE A 843 -31.24 9.36 -18.23
CA ILE A 843 -30.53 9.83 -17.05
C ILE A 843 -29.98 11.23 -17.33
N ASN A 844 -30.27 12.18 -16.45
CA ASN A 844 -29.68 13.50 -16.47
C ASN A 844 -29.07 13.87 -15.12
N TRP A 845 -27.76 14.12 -15.09
CA TRP A 845 -27.02 14.57 -13.91
C TRP A 845 -26.92 16.09 -13.88
N PHE A 846 -27.54 16.73 -12.88
CA PHE A 846 -27.84 18.16 -12.90
C PHE A 846 -27.47 18.88 -11.61
N SER A 847 -26.82 20.04 -11.73
CA SER A 847 -26.61 20.97 -10.63
C SER A 847 -27.74 21.99 -10.57
N THR A 848 -28.47 22.00 -9.46
CA THR A 848 -29.51 23.01 -9.20
C THR A 848 -28.91 24.38 -8.88
N ALA A 849 -27.69 24.45 -8.34
CA ALA A 849 -27.01 25.70 -8.05
C ALA A 849 -26.51 26.40 -9.32
N GLU A 850 -25.96 25.65 -10.28
CA GLU A 850 -25.50 26.17 -11.57
C GLU A 850 -26.65 26.30 -12.59
N GLY A 851 -27.70 25.49 -12.44
CA GLY A 851 -28.80 25.40 -13.38
C GLY A 851 -28.37 24.74 -14.70
N LYS A 852 -27.45 23.78 -14.65
CA LYS A 852 -26.82 23.13 -15.82
C LYS A 852 -26.60 21.64 -15.59
N LEU A 853 -26.58 20.89 -16.70
CA LEU A 853 -26.19 19.47 -16.69
C LEU A 853 -24.67 19.36 -16.55
N PHE A 854 -24.21 18.35 -15.84
CA PHE A 854 -22.79 18.12 -15.55
C PHE A 854 -22.24 16.99 -16.42
N ARG A 855 -21.41 17.36 -17.40
CA ARG A 855 -20.71 16.50 -18.39
C ARG A 855 -21.60 15.65 -19.28
N ASP A 856 -21.22 15.56 -20.56
CA ASP A 856 -22.04 14.87 -21.58
C ASP A 856 -22.15 13.37 -21.27
N ARG A 857 -21.09 12.77 -20.72
CA ARG A 857 -21.07 11.35 -20.34
C ARG A 857 -22.04 10.96 -19.23
N ASN A 858 -22.49 11.92 -18.41
CA ASN A 858 -23.49 11.66 -17.37
C ASN A 858 -24.93 11.83 -17.90
N GLN A 859 -25.09 12.04 -19.22
CA GLN A 859 -26.37 12.20 -19.89
C GLN A 859 -26.57 11.02 -20.86
N PHE A 860 -27.10 9.92 -20.36
CA PHE A 860 -27.23 8.67 -21.11
C PHE A 860 -28.59 8.02 -20.89
N SER A 861 -28.90 6.99 -21.67
CA SER A 861 -30.15 6.22 -21.53
C SER A 861 -29.84 4.82 -21.03
N ILE A 862 -30.71 4.30 -20.16
CA ILE A 862 -30.66 2.93 -19.65
C ILE A 862 -31.94 2.19 -20.04
N THR A 863 -31.91 0.87 -19.88
CA THR A 863 -33.09 0.02 -20.02
C THR A 863 -33.57 -0.40 -18.64
N VAL A 864 -34.81 -0.05 -18.31
CA VAL A 864 -35.51 -0.51 -17.10
C VAL A 864 -36.64 -1.41 -17.58
N PRO A 865 -36.52 -2.74 -17.49
CA PRO A 865 -37.54 -3.67 -17.96
C PRO A 865 -38.80 -3.54 -17.10
N HIS A 866 -39.99 -3.72 -17.66
CA HIS A 866 -41.24 -3.72 -16.87
C HIS A 866 -41.79 -5.12 -16.70
N VAL A 867 -42.39 -5.41 -15.55
CA VAL A 867 -43.33 -6.54 -15.43
C VAL A 867 -44.67 -6.12 -16.04
N ASP A 868 -45.01 -6.70 -17.19
CA ASP A 868 -46.35 -6.54 -17.77
C ASP A 868 -47.37 -7.16 -16.81
N GLY A 869 -48.34 -6.38 -16.31
CA GLY A 869 -49.42 -6.83 -15.41
C GLY A 869 -50.41 -7.85 -16.01
N GLY A 870 -49.99 -8.62 -17.02
CA GLY A 870 -50.73 -9.71 -17.64
C GLY A 870 -50.25 -11.06 -17.12
N THR A 871 -51.14 -11.81 -16.47
CA THR A 871 -50.95 -13.22 -16.12
C THR A 871 -50.55 -14.05 -17.34
N GLU A 872 -49.26 -14.32 -17.53
CA GLU A 872 -48.82 -15.54 -18.19
C GLU A 872 -48.51 -16.56 -17.09
N GLU A 873 -49.38 -17.58 -16.97
CA GLU A 873 -49.03 -18.76 -16.19
C GLU A 873 -47.76 -19.37 -16.82
N PRO A 874 -46.76 -19.79 -16.02
CA PRO A 874 -45.61 -20.51 -16.56
C PRO A 874 -46.11 -21.72 -17.33
N GLU A 875 -45.61 -21.93 -18.55
CA GLU A 875 -45.94 -23.14 -19.32
C GLU A 875 -45.53 -24.36 -18.50
N ASN A 876 -46.54 -25.17 -18.16
CA ASN A 876 -46.40 -26.42 -17.42
C ASN A 876 -45.42 -27.36 -18.18
N PRO A 877 -44.33 -27.83 -17.57
CA PRO A 877 -43.38 -28.72 -18.24
C PRO A 877 -44.09 -30.01 -18.68
N GLU A 878 -43.87 -30.43 -19.93
CA GLU A 878 -44.44 -31.67 -20.46
C GLU A 878 -44.04 -32.87 -19.58
N GLU A 879 -45.02 -33.73 -19.27
CA GLU A 879 -44.84 -34.96 -18.48
C GLU A 879 -43.74 -35.86 -19.10
N PRO A 880 -42.80 -36.40 -18.30
CA PRO A 880 -41.79 -37.32 -18.81
C PRO A 880 -42.43 -38.67 -19.17
N GLU A 881 -42.17 -39.18 -20.38
CA GLU A 881 -42.57 -40.54 -20.77
C GLU A 881 -41.79 -41.61 -19.97
N GLU A 882 -42.49 -42.64 -19.50
CA GLU A 882 -41.91 -43.76 -18.75
C GLU A 882 -40.92 -44.61 -19.58
N PRO A 883 -39.86 -45.15 -18.96
CA PRO A 883 -38.81 -45.88 -19.66
C PRO A 883 -39.18 -47.34 -19.98
N GLU A 884 -38.93 -47.80 -21.22
CA GLU A 884 -38.92 -49.23 -21.55
C GLU A 884 -37.53 -49.87 -21.30
N ASN A 885 -37.55 -50.98 -20.55
CA ASN A 885 -36.38 -51.79 -20.13
C ASN A 885 -35.86 -52.70 -21.29
N PRO A 886 -34.57 -53.06 -21.34
CA PRO A 886 -33.84 -53.39 -22.57
C PRO A 886 -33.83 -54.88 -22.92
N GLY A 887 -33.66 -55.17 -24.21
CA GLY A 887 -33.35 -56.49 -24.74
C GLY A 887 -31.86 -56.61 -25.14
N ASN A 888 -31.17 -57.53 -24.47
CA ASN A 888 -29.76 -57.91 -24.63
C ASN A 888 -29.37 -58.30 -26.09
N PRO A 889 -28.18 -57.95 -26.59
CA PRO A 889 -27.74 -58.22 -27.96
C PRO A 889 -27.14 -59.61 -28.15
N GLU A 890 -27.26 -60.17 -29.37
CA GLU A 890 -26.46 -61.29 -29.85
C GLU A 890 -25.34 -60.76 -30.78
N GLU A 891 -24.09 -61.04 -30.39
CA GLU A 891 -22.87 -61.05 -31.24
C GLU A 891 -22.85 -62.30 -32.18
N PRO A 892 -21.86 -62.46 -33.08
CA PRO A 892 -21.24 -61.51 -34.01
C PRO A 892 -21.11 -62.13 -35.44
N GLU A 893 -20.68 -61.35 -36.44
CA GLU A 893 -19.88 -61.90 -37.55
C GLU A 893 -18.72 -60.95 -37.92
N ASN A 894 -17.53 -61.53 -38.06
CA ASN A 894 -16.27 -60.96 -38.56
C ASN A 894 -15.55 -62.10 -39.32
N PRO A 895 -14.52 -61.89 -40.16
CA PRO A 895 -14.12 -60.76 -41.02
C PRO A 895 -14.01 -61.21 -42.51
N GLU A 896 -13.67 -60.30 -43.43
CA GLU A 896 -12.55 -60.56 -44.36
C GLU A 896 -11.71 -59.29 -44.58
N THR A 897 -10.40 -59.52 -44.73
CA THR A 897 -9.24 -58.61 -44.76
C THR A 897 -8.64 -58.57 -46.20
N PRO A 898 -7.60 -57.78 -46.52
CA PRO A 898 -7.67 -56.44 -47.11
C PRO A 898 -7.01 -56.37 -48.52
N GLU A 899 -7.05 -55.21 -49.19
CA GLU A 899 -6.04 -54.86 -50.20
C GLU A 899 -5.47 -53.45 -49.92
N ASN A 900 -4.16 -53.31 -50.11
CA ASN A 900 -3.28 -52.16 -49.85
C ASN A 900 -2.30 -52.05 -51.05
N PRO A 901 -1.57 -50.95 -51.27
CA PRO A 901 -1.95 -49.56 -51.57
C PRO A 901 -1.41 -49.11 -52.95
N GLU A 902 -1.74 -47.89 -53.39
CA GLU A 902 -0.79 -47.05 -54.12
C GLU A 902 -0.56 -45.72 -53.36
N THR A 903 0.70 -45.30 -53.32
CA THR A 903 1.32 -44.15 -52.63
C THR A 903 1.74 -43.08 -53.66
N PRO A 904 2.10 -41.84 -53.26
CA PRO A 904 1.30 -40.76 -52.66
C PRO A 904 1.36 -39.47 -53.51
N GLU A 905 0.47 -38.49 -53.26
CA GLU A 905 0.75 -37.07 -53.56
C GLU A 905 0.54 -36.25 -52.29
N ASN A 906 1.52 -35.40 -51.98
CA ASN A 906 1.58 -34.53 -50.81
C ASN A 906 0.73 -33.27 -51.05
N PRO A 907 -0.14 -32.90 -50.10
CA PRO A 907 -0.28 -31.49 -49.80
C PRO A 907 -0.29 -31.18 -48.29
N GLU A 908 0.47 -30.12 -48.02
CA GLU A 908 0.30 -29.08 -47.00
C GLU A 908 0.45 -29.44 -45.51
N GLU A 909 1.24 -28.58 -44.85
CA GLU A 909 1.51 -28.60 -43.42
C GLU A 909 0.18 -28.51 -42.63
N PRO A 910 0.00 -29.30 -41.57
CA PRO A 910 -1.10 -29.08 -40.66
C PRO A 910 -0.90 -27.75 -39.94
N GLU A 911 -1.98 -26.99 -39.84
CA GLU A 911 -2.07 -25.80 -39.01
C GLU A 911 -1.62 -26.10 -37.58
N THR A 912 -0.98 -25.11 -36.95
CA THR A 912 -0.71 -25.05 -35.53
C THR A 912 -1.97 -25.41 -34.73
N PRO A 913 -1.89 -26.33 -33.74
CA PRO A 913 -3.03 -26.59 -32.88
C PRO A 913 -3.41 -25.30 -32.16
N THR A 914 -4.70 -24.96 -32.22
CA THR A 914 -5.35 -23.96 -31.37
C THR A 914 -5.07 -24.28 -29.91
N GLU A 915 -4.78 -23.26 -29.11
CA GLU A 915 -4.74 -23.34 -27.64
C GLU A 915 -6.01 -24.05 -27.13
N PRO A 916 -5.89 -24.98 -26.16
CA PRO A 916 -7.07 -25.51 -25.48
C PRO A 916 -7.70 -24.42 -24.60
N GLU A 917 -9.02 -24.31 -24.67
CA GLU A 917 -9.83 -23.47 -23.79
C GLU A 917 -9.53 -23.80 -22.31
N ASN A 918 -9.31 -22.75 -21.52
CA ASN A 918 -9.11 -22.82 -20.07
C ASN A 918 -10.33 -23.51 -19.42
N PRO A 919 -10.15 -24.45 -18.47
CA PRO A 919 -11.28 -24.90 -17.67
C PRO A 919 -11.83 -23.71 -16.89
N ALA A 920 -13.16 -23.54 -16.92
CA ALA A 920 -13.87 -22.47 -16.23
C ALA A 920 -13.56 -22.45 -14.73
N ASP A 921 -13.34 -21.25 -14.21
CA ASP A 921 -13.21 -20.93 -12.80
C ASP A 921 -14.43 -21.43 -12.00
N PRO A 922 -14.29 -22.36 -11.04
CA PRO A 922 -15.38 -22.72 -10.15
C PRO A 922 -15.42 -21.72 -9.00
N GLY A 923 -16.44 -20.87 -9.05
CA GLY A 923 -16.78 -19.90 -8.03
C GLY A 923 -16.77 -20.47 -6.60
N HIS A 924 -16.34 -19.61 -5.68
CA HIS A 924 -16.40 -19.83 -4.25
C HIS A 924 -17.86 -19.97 -3.79
N SER A 925 -18.29 -21.19 -3.45
CA SER A 925 -19.55 -21.40 -2.72
C SER A 925 -19.29 -21.39 -1.21
N SER A 926 -19.79 -20.39 -0.50
CA SER A 926 -19.89 -20.33 0.95
C SER A 926 -21.22 -20.96 1.41
N SER A 927 -21.23 -22.26 1.71
CA SER A 927 -22.39 -22.87 2.38
C SER A 927 -22.24 -22.79 3.91
N SER A 928 -23.07 -21.99 4.56
CA SER A 928 -23.27 -22.01 6.01
C SER A 928 -24.09 -23.25 6.41
N GLY A 929 -23.52 -24.11 7.28
CA GLY A 929 -24.23 -25.24 7.88
C GLY A 929 -23.69 -25.54 9.27
N SER A 930 -24.42 -25.13 10.31
CA SER A 930 -24.16 -25.48 11.69
C SER A 930 -24.59 -26.92 11.99
N ASP A 931 -23.67 -27.82 12.36
CA ASP A 931 -23.82 -28.75 13.49
C ASP A 931 -22.54 -29.59 13.72
N ASP A 932 -22.29 -29.87 14.99
CA ASP A 932 -21.19 -30.63 15.57
C ASP A 932 -20.81 -31.93 14.80
N GLY A 933 -19.56 -32.01 14.35
CA GLY A 933 -19.00 -33.24 13.77
C GLY A 933 -17.47 -33.25 13.74
N ASP A 934 -16.86 -33.97 14.68
CA ASP A 934 -15.44 -34.31 14.71
C ASP A 934 -14.90 -34.78 13.34
N GLY A 935 -14.24 -33.88 12.60
CA GLY A 935 -13.57 -34.17 11.32
C GLY A 935 -12.23 -33.43 11.19
N VAL A 936 -11.58 -33.15 12.31
CA VAL A 936 -10.33 -32.38 12.38
C VAL A 936 -9.14 -33.24 11.96
N ILE A 937 -8.23 -32.65 11.18
CA ILE A 937 -6.86 -33.14 10.97
C ILE A 937 -6.24 -33.37 12.35
N SER A 938 -6.22 -34.64 12.79
CA SER A 938 -5.97 -35.00 14.18
C SER A 938 -4.48 -35.03 14.49
N THR A 939 -3.91 -33.88 14.83
CA THR A 939 -2.70 -33.78 15.66
C THR A 939 -2.80 -32.65 16.69
N GLY A 940 -3.73 -32.79 17.66
CA GLY A 940 -3.62 -32.15 18.98
C GLY A 940 -4.04 -30.69 19.08
N GLY A 941 -5.25 -30.48 19.62
CA GLY A 941 -5.95 -29.21 19.69
C GLY A 941 -5.25 -28.01 20.34
N ASN A 942 -5.61 -26.83 19.86
CA ASN A 942 -5.96 -25.66 20.67
C ASN A 942 -6.83 -24.70 19.83
N SER A 943 -7.81 -24.05 20.46
CA SER A 943 -8.76 -23.10 19.87
C SER A 943 -8.06 -21.86 19.28
N THR A 944 -8.64 -21.33 18.19
CA THR A 944 -8.12 -20.30 17.27
C THR A 944 -8.02 -18.87 17.81
N SER A 945 -8.46 -18.58 19.03
CA SER A 945 -8.55 -17.19 19.52
C SER A 945 -7.26 -16.62 20.16
N GLN A 946 -6.15 -17.36 20.21
CA GLN A 946 -4.95 -16.96 20.98
C GLN A 946 -3.59 -17.45 20.43
N MET A 947 -3.43 -17.62 19.11
CA MET A 947 -2.13 -17.94 18.48
C MET A 947 -1.55 -16.68 17.81
N GLN A 948 -0.22 -16.54 17.82
CA GLN A 948 0.48 -15.35 17.32
C GLN A 948 1.51 -15.71 16.25
N TRP A 949 1.49 -14.98 15.13
CA TRP A 949 2.50 -15.08 14.10
C TRP A 949 3.83 -14.48 14.55
N GLN A 950 4.92 -15.12 14.13
CA GLN A 950 6.29 -14.66 14.32
C GLN A 950 7.00 -14.78 12.98
N SER A 951 7.52 -13.67 12.45
CA SER A 951 8.29 -13.62 11.21
C SER A 951 9.78 -13.48 11.49
N TRP A 952 10.58 -13.95 10.55
CA TRP A 952 12.04 -13.85 10.50
C TRP A 952 12.44 -13.64 9.04
N GLN A 953 13.59 -13.03 8.77
CA GLN A 953 14.19 -13.07 7.43
C GLN A 953 15.36 -14.05 7.43
N SER A 954 15.46 -14.91 6.42
CA SER A 954 16.68 -15.70 6.19
C SER A 954 17.79 -14.82 5.60
N ALA A 955 19.02 -15.31 5.64
CA ALA A 955 20.22 -14.60 5.15
C ALA A 955 20.20 -14.27 3.64
N ASP A 956 19.22 -14.78 2.89
CA ASP A 956 18.98 -14.48 1.47
C ASP A 956 17.76 -13.55 1.26
N GLY A 957 17.22 -12.97 2.34
CA GLY A 957 16.07 -12.05 2.31
C GLY A 957 14.70 -12.73 2.30
N THR A 958 14.62 -14.06 2.33
CA THR A 958 13.32 -14.76 2.29
C THR A 958 12.59 -14.66 3.63
N ALA A 959 11.33 -14.22 3.62
CA ALA A 959 10.50 -14.18 4.83
C ALA A 959 10.13 -15.59 5.29
N MET A 960 10.46 -15.93 6.54
CA MET A 960 10.11 -17.19 7.21
C MET A 960 9.10 -16.92 8.33
N TRP A 961 8.09 -17.77 8.46
CA TRP A 961 7.02 -17.57 9.44
C TRP A 961 6.89 -18.76 10.39
N ARG A 962 6.56 -18.52 11.67
CA ARG A 962 6.24 -19.56 12.67
C ARG A 962 5.00 -19.16 13.44
N LEU A 963 4.23 -20.14 13.89
CA LEU A 963 3.02 -19.90 14.68
C LEU A 963 3.24 -20.29 16.15
N ARG A 964 3.21 -19.29 17.03
CA ARG A 964 3.45 -19.44 18.47
C ARG A 964 2.14 -19.67 19.22
N ARG A 965 2.13 -20.68 20.07
CA ARG A 965 1.04 -21.00 21.02
C ARG A 965 1.25 -20.21 22.32
N GLN A 966 0.17 -20.03 23.07
CA GLN A 966 0.17 -19.27 24.33
C GLN A 966 1.15 -19.80 25.40
N ASP A 967 1.42 -21.12 25.41
CA ASP A 967 2.39 -21.72 26.33
C ASP A 967 3.86 -21.48 25.92
N GLY A 968 4.08 -20.64 24.90
CA GLY A 968 5.37 -20.29 24.36
C GLY A 968 5.94 -21.32 23.37
N THR A 969 5.25 -22.45 23.16
CA THR A 969 5.68 -23.47 22.19
C THR A 969 5.22 -23.10 20.77
N TYR A 970 5.92 -23.60 19.76
CA TYR A 970 5.55 -23.38 18.37
C TYR A 970 4.74 -24.57 17.83
N VAL A 971 3.88 -24.31 16.85
CA VAL A 971 3.34 -25.37 16.01
C VAL A 971 4.50 -25.93 15.20
N THR A 972 4.88 -27.18 15.51
CA THR A 972 5.96 -27.87 14.81
C THR A 972 5.49 -29.23 14.35
N GLY A 973 5.87 -29.61 13.13
CA GLY A 973 5.83 -30.99 12.67
C GLY A 973 6.73 -31.90 13.51
N ALA A 974 6.81 -33.17 13.12
CA ALA A 974 7.66 -34.15 13.78
C ALA A 974 8.48 -34.94 12.78
N VAL A 975 9.72 -35.28 13.13
CA VAL A 975 10.50 -36.24 12.34
C VAL A 975 10.31 -37.64 12.91
N ARG A 976 9.76 -38.57 12.11
CA ARG A 976 9.77 -40.01 12.43
C ARG A 976 10.99 -40.67 11.83
N VAL A 977 11.63 -41.53 12.61
CA VAL A 977 12.75 -42.36 12.16
C VAL A 977 12.27 -43.81 12.11
N ASP A 978 12.31 -44.44 10.94
CA ASP A 978 11.92 -45.84 10.77
C ASP A 978 13.01 -46.82 11.25
N GLU A 979 12.70 -48.12 11.25
CA GLU A 979 13.61 -49.19 11.69
C GLU A 979 14.91 -49.29 10.86
N ASN A 980 14.97 -48.63 9.70
CA ASN A 980 16.13 -48.56 8.82
C ASN A 980 16.93 -47.25 8.96
N GLY A 981 16.50 -46.34 9.84
CA GLY A 981 17.12 -45.04 10.07
C GLY A 981 16.71 -43.96 9.07
N ILE A 982 15.68 -44.19 8.25
CA ILE A 982 15.14 -43.17 7.33
C ILE A 982 14.32 -42.16 8.13
N ARG A 983 14.67 -40.88 8.01
CA ARG A 983 13.96 -39.75 8.61
C ARG A 983 12.86 -39.30 7.65
N THR A 984 11.61 -39.38 8.09
CA THR A 984 10.43 -38.84 7.37
C THR A 984 9.86 -37.70 8.17
N GLU A 985 9.69 -36.54 7.54
CA GLU A 985 9.05 -35.38 8.14
C GLU A 985 7.53 -35.53 8.07
N LEU A 986 6.86 -35.27 9.20
CA LEU A 986 5.42 -35.17 9.32
C LEU A 986 5.09 -33.71 9.59
N PRO A 987 4.44 -33.00 8.65
CA PRO A 987 4.06 -31.62 8.88
C PRO A 987 3.01 -31.51 9.99
N ALA A 988 2.89 -30.32 10.58
CA ALA A 988 1.81 -29.98 11.50
C ALA A 988 0.91 -28.92 10.87
N TRP A 989 -0.40 -29.14 10.91
CA TRP A 989 -1.40 -28.21 10.41
C TRP A 989 -1.98 -27.40 11.56
N ALA A 990 -2.18 -26.10 11.35
CA ALA A 990 -2.90 -25.23 12.26
C ALA A 990 -3.86 -24.33 11.49
N GLN A 991 -5.04 -24.11 12.06
CA GLN A 991 -6.06 -23.25 11.49
C GLN A 991 -6.02 -21.89 12.21
N MET A 992 -6.05 -20.80 11.44
CA MET A 992 -6.15 -19.42 11.92
C MET A 992 -7.32 -18.76 11.19
N GLY A 993 -8.39 -18.42 11.92
CA GLY A 993 -9.67 -18.11 11.29
C GLY A 993 -10.20 -19.32 10.50
N ASP A 994 -10.57 -19.12 9.25
CA ASP A 994 -10.99 -20.20 8.32
C ASP A 994 -9.84 -20.77 7.48
N ILE A 995 -8.63 -20.22 7.61
CA ILE A 995 -7.47 -20.57 6.77
C ILE A 995 -6.59 -21.60 7.48
N TRP A 996 -6.12 -22.60 6.72
CA TRP A 996 -5.17 -23.60 7.18
C TRP A 996 -3.74 -23.27 6.76
N TYR A 997 -2.80 -23.47 7.68
CA TYR A 997 -1.37 -23.27 7.49
C TYR A 997 -0.61 -24.53 7.90
N VAL A 998 0.51 -24.81 7.24
CA VAL A 998 1.32 -26.02 7.46
C VAL A 998 2.73 -25.69 7.91
N PHE A 999 3.23 -26.42 8.89
CA PHE A 999 4.53 -26.19 9.53
C PHE A 999 5.41 -27.43 9.49
N GLY A 1000 6.69 -27.26 9.13
CA GLY A 1000 7.70 -28.30 9.18
C GLY A 1000 8.08 -28.70 10.62
N ALA A 1001 8.90 -29.73 10.76
CA ALA A 1001 9.42 -30.18 12.04
C ALA A 1001 10.44 -29.22 12.67
N ASP A 1002 10.98 -28.30 11.87
CA ASP A 1002 11.71 -27.10 12.30
C ASP A 1002 10.78 -26.02 12.89
N GLY A 1003 9.47 -26.14 12.68
CA GLY A 1003 8.45 -25.22 13.15
C GLY A 1003 8.23 -24.02 12.24
N TYR A 1004 8.84 -23.99 11.06
CA TYR A 1004 8.62 -22.96 10.05
C TYR A 1004 7.47 -23.34 9.14
N MET A 1005 6.66 -22.34 8.80
CA MET A 1005 5.60 -22.41 7.83
C MET A 1005 6.18 -22.83 6.48
N LYS A 1006 5.50 -23.74 5.79
CA LYS A 1006 5.87 -24.14 4.43
C LYS A 1006 4.91 -23.49 3.44
N THR A 1007 5.46 -23.14 2.29
CA THR A 1007 4.76 -22.66 1.09
C THR A 1007 5.03 -23.62 -0.06
N GLY A 1008 4.25 -23.53 -1.13
CA GLY A 1008 4.31 -24.43 -2.28
C GLY A 1008 3.73 -25.83 -1.99
N PHE A 1009 4.20 -26.82 -2.75
CA PHE A 1009 3.76 -28.21 -2.62
C PHE A 1009 4.29 -28.88 -1.35
N VAL A 1010 3.37 -29.35 -0.50
CA VAL A 1010 3.67 -30.04 0.76
C VAL A 1010 3.07 -31.43 0.75
N TYR A 1011 3.90 -32.46 0.91
CA TYR A 1011 3.44 -33.83 1.05
C TYR A 1011 3.18 -34.16 2.52
N ASP A 1012 1.98 -34.64 2.84
CA ASP A 1012 1.66 -35.13 4.18
C ASP A 1012 1.54 -36.66 4.19
N PRO A 1013 2.51 -37.37 4.79
CA PRO A 1013 2.46 -38.83 4.89
C PRO A 1013 1.28 -39.38 5.72
N ALA A 1014 0.62 -38.56 6.54
CA ALA A 1014 -0.59 -38.96 7.27
C ALA A 1014 -1.82 -39.11 6.35
N TYR A 1015 -1.85 -38.34 5.25
CA TYR A 1015 -2.93 -38.34 4.26
C TYR A 1015 -2.58 -39.02 2.94
N GLU A 1016 -1.32 -39.46 2.81
CA GLU A 1016 -0.74 -40.06 1.59
C GLU A 1016 -1.00 -39.18 0.35
N GLY A 1017 -0.86 -37.85 0.50
CA GLY A 1017 -1.22 -36.90 -0.55
C GLY A 1017 -0.50 -35.56 -0.45
N TRP A 1018 -0.54 -34.82 -1.55
CA TRP A 1018 0.02 -33.48 -1.68
C TRP A 1018 -1.04 -32.41 -1.37
N PHE A 1019 -0.57 -31.30 -0.84
CA PHE A 1019 -1.31 -30.07 -0.58
C PHE A 1019 -0.51 -28.93 -1.19
N PHE A 1020 -1.17 -27.80 -1.45
CA PHE A 1020 -0.49 -26.59 -1.91
C PHE A 1020 -0.83 -25.41 -1.01
N CYS A 1021 0.21 -24.72 -0.56
CA CYS A 1021 0.10 -23.49 0.19
C CYS A 1021 0.63 -22.35 -0.68
N ASP A 1022 -0.09 -21.24 -0.79
CA ASP A 1022 0.38 -20.07 -1.53
C ASP A 1022 1.60 -19.41 -0.87
N GLU A 1023 2.12 -18.33 -1.46
CA GLU A 1023 3.28 -17.60 -0.95
C GLU A 1023 3.06 -17.00 0.45
N SER A 1024 1.80 -16.73 0.81
CA SER A 1024 1.40 -16.31 2.17
C SER A 1024 1.19 -17.49 3.14
N GLY A 1025 1.34 -18.73 2.67
CA GLY A 1025 1.22 -19.97 3.46
C GLY A 1025 -0.20 -20.49 3.59
N ARG A 1026 -1.19 -19.88 2.92
CA ARG A 1026 -2.58 -20.30 2.98
C ARG A 1026 -2.77 -21.56 2.16
N MET A 1027 -3.35 -22.60 2.76
CA MET A 1027 -3.71 -23.83 2.05
C MET A 1027 -4.82 -23.55 1.03
N LEU A 1028 -4.55 -23.82 -0.25
CA LEU A 1028 -5.51 -23.63 -1.33
C LEU A 1028 -6.43 -24.85 -1.50
N THR A 1029 -7.62 -24.61 -2.03
CA THR A 1029 -8.61 -25.61 -2.42
C THR A 1029 -9.17 -25.29 -3.81
N GLY A 1030 -9.82 -26.23 -4.48
CA GLY A 1030 -10.37 -26.04 -5.83
C GLY A 1030 -9.32 -26.18 -6.93
N TRP A 1031 -9.64 -25.69 -8.13
CA TRP A 1031 -8.69 -25.60 -9.24
C TRP A 1031 -7.68 -24.49 -9.01
N GLN A 1032 -6.40 -24.80 -9.20
CA GLN A 1032 -5.30 -23.85 -9.05
C GLN A 1032 -4.32 -24.02 -10.21
N GLN A 1033 -3.95 -22.92 -10.86
CA GLN A 1033 -2.93 -22.91 -11.91
C GLN A 1033 -1.58 -22.58 -11.27
N ILE A 1034 -0.67 -23.56 -11.27
CA ILE A 1034 0.65 -23.46 -10.63
C ILE A 1034 1.70 -23.75 -11.71
N ASP A 1035 2.60 -22.80 -11.96
CA ASP A 1035 3.62 -22.87 -13.02
C ASP A 1035 3.04 -23.25 -14.39
N GLY A 1036 1.89 -22.67 -14.75
CA GLY A 1036 1.18 -22.93 -16.01
C GLY A 1036 0.45 -24.27 -16.10
N THR A 1037 0.40 -25.05 -15.02
CA THR A 1037 -0.27 -26.37 -14.97
C THR A 1037 -1.45 -26.33 -13.98
N TRP A 1038 -2.61 -26.85 -14.39
CA TRP A 1038 -3.81 -26.91 -13.55
C TRP A 1038 -3.80 -28.14 -12.62
N TYR A 1039 -4.06 -27.93 -11.34
CA TYR A 1039 -4.22 -28.95 -10.30
C TYR A 1039 -5.53 -28.74 -9.55
N TYR A 1040 -6.16 -29.84 -9.09
CA TYR A 1040 -7.38 -29.76 -8.29
C TYR A 1040 -7.15 -30.24 -6.85
N PHE A 1041 -7.48 -29.39 -5.88
CA PHE A 1041 -7.38 -29.65 -4.45
C PHE A 1041 -8.77 -29.80 -3.82
N ASN A 1042 -8.96 -30.81 -2.98
CA ASN A 1042 -10.28 -31.15 -2.43
C ASN A 1042 -10.92 -29.98 -1.65
N THR A 1043 -12.13 -29.58 -2.01
CA THR A 1043 -12.89 -28.51 -1.34
C THR A 1043 -13.73 -29.03 -0.18
N GLU A 1044 -14.05 -30.32 -0.17
CA GLU A 1044 -14.99 -30.92 0.78
C GLU A 1044 -14.40 -31.05 2.19
N PRO A 1045 -15.14 -30.71 3.27
CA PRO A 1045 -14.70 -30.87 4.66
C PRO A 1045 -14.82 -32.34 5.15
N ASP A 1046 -14.38 -33.30 4.33
CA ASP A 1046 -14.51 -34.75 4.56
C ASP A 1046 -13.35 -35.38 5.36
N GLY A 1047 -12.49 -34.53 5.93
CA GLY A 1047 -11.23 -34.92 6.57
C GLY A 1047 -10.03 -35.00 5.61
N THR A 1048 -10.22 -34.69 4.32
CA THR A 1048 -9.15 -34.59 3.32
C THR A 1048 -9.17 -33.28 2.52
N ARG A 1049 -9.85 -32.25 3.05
CA ARG A 1049 -9.87 -30.89 2.48
C ARG A 1049 -8.45 -30.38 2.22
N GLY A 1050 -8.21 -29.81 1.04
CA GLY A 1050 -6.91 -29.35 0.56
C GLY A 1050 -6.03 -30.42 -0.10
N ARG A 1051 -6.40 -31.71 -0.05
CA ARG A 1051 -5.60 -32.76 -0.68
C ARG A 1051 -5.77 -32.75 -2.20
N MET A 1052 -4.66 -32.77 -2.92
CA MET A 1052 -4.58 -32.85 -4.37
C MET A 1052 -5.13 -34.18 -4.90
N TYR A 1053 -5.92 -34.11 -5.96
CA TYR A 1053 -6.32 -35.30 -6.73
C TYR A 1053 -5.15 -35.76 -7.62
N ALA A 1054 -4.91 -37.07 -7.66
CA ALA A 1054 -3.91 -37.68 -8.55
C ALA A 1054 -4.39 -39.05 -9.02
N SER A 1055 -4.20 -39.36 -10.31
CA SER A 1055 -4.72 -40.55 -10.99
C SER A 1055 -6.22 -40.75 -10.75
N ALA A 1056 -6.98 -39.66 -10.82
CA ALA A 1056 -8.38 -39.61 -10.42
C ALA A 1056 -9.19 -38.70 -11.35
N VAL A 1057 -10.51 -38.79 -11.22
CA VAL A 1057 -11.46 -37.84 -11.81
C VAL A 1057 -11.91 -36.89 -10.70
N THR A 1058 -11.81 -35.58 -10.94
CA THR A 1058 -12.23 -34.53 -10.01
C THR A 1058 -13.76 -34.50 -9.86
N PRO A 1059 -14.32 -33.90 -8.78
CA PRO A 1059 -15.77 -33.86 -8.54
C PRO A 1059 -16.61 -33.26 -9.69
N ASP A 1060 -16.02 -32.35 -10.44
CA ASP A 1060 -16.57 -31.68 -11.63
C ASP A 1060 -16.30 -32.42 -12.96
N GLY A 1061 -15.65 -33.59 -12.91
CA GLY A 1061 -15.61 -34.54 -14.02
C GLY A 1061 -14.33 -34.54 -14.88
N TYR A 1062 -13.32 -33.74 -14.56
CA TYR A 1062 -12.06 -33.73 -15.29
C TYR A 1062 -11.08 -34.79 -14.79
N THR A 1063 -10.16 -35.24 -15.66
CA THR A 1063 -9.16 -36.25 -15.30
C THR A 1063 -7.81 -35.61 -15.03
N VAL A 1064 -7.14 -36.03 -13.96
CA VAL A 1064 -5.77 -35.64 -13.61
C VAL A 1064 -4.81 -36.84 -13.63
N ASP A 1065 -3.56 -36.61 -13.99
CA ASP A 1065 -2.53 -37.65 -14.12
C ASP A 1065 -1.93 -38.10 -12.78
N GLU A 1066 -0.89 -38.95 -12.82
CA GLU A 1066 -0.19 -39.42 -11.60
C GLU A 1066 0.56 -38.34 -10.82
N GLN A 1067 0.83 -37.19 -11.43
CA GLN A 1067 1.37 -35.99 -10.78
C GLN A 1067 0.26 -35.03 -10.32
N GLY A 1068 -1.00 -35.30 -10.64
CA GLY A 1068 -2.14 -34.44 -10.33
C GLY A 1068 -2.38 -33.33 -11.34
N ALA A 1069 -1.62 -33.31 -12.44
CA ALA A 1069 -1.80 -32.34 -13.50
C ALA A 1069 -3.05 -32.68 -14.32
N TRP A 1070 -3.84 -31.67 -14.64
CA TRP A 1070 -5.00 -31.81 -15.51
C TRP A 1070 -4.60 -32.39 -16.87
N ILE A 1071 -5.37 -33.38 -17.32
CA ILE A 1071 -5.24 -33.97 -18.64
C ILE A 1071 -6.36 -33.36 -19.51
N PRO A 1072 -6.01 -32.51 -20.49
CA PRO A 1072 -6.98 -31.99 -21.45
C PRO A 1072 -7.67 -33.16 -22.15
N THR A 1073 -9.00 -33.17 -22.14
CA THR A 1073 -9.77 -34.14 -22.92
C THR A 1073 -9.68 -33.74 -24.39
N THR A 1074 -9.30 -34.69 -25.25
CA THR A 1074 -9.20 -34.49 -26.72
C THR A 1074 -10.45 -34.97 -27.43
#